data_AF-A0AA46AI31-F1
#
_entry.id   AF-A0AA46AI31-F1
#
_cell.length_a   1.000
_cell.length_b   1.000
_cell.length_c   1.000
_cell.angle_alpha   90.00
_cell.angle_beta   90.00
_cell.angle_gamma   90.00
#
_symmetry.space_group_name_H-M   'P 1'
#
loop_
_entity.id
_entity.type
_entity.pdbx_description
1 polymer ?
#
loop_
_entity_poly.entity_id
_entity_poly.type
_entity_poly.pdbx_seq_one_letter_code
_entity_poly.pdbx_strand_id
1 'polypeptide(L)'
;MIDKYSFKKKWIGLGLATLVSIGALVEPVAAQTWLFEEKTTENIAGGASYQRILRFGEQGWQHVNVIRVNLNDQHTKLDLLQSAGGVSQRESLTNMLQRAENPVAGINADFFYLTNPDSPMGIMVRDGSIVSSPVLEKPYSTLAVTNEGQAFLTDWHNHLYVSTENGGIFSISAYNKITWNYHMITMMDRNWGEKSPGAGDEYRDLVEVVVADGVVTEVRRGLPPVTIPENGYVLLASGQNGQLLLQGIRQGERITFYDQTTPNLQNIQLAVGGGTVLVRNGQTVSFSEPVAGNHPRTAVGINRAGNELIMVTIDGRHRSYTGVDGQKLAALMIELGSDQAILMDGGGSTTMAVRQLGESAVKVVNAPSDGNQRRIINGLAVTSTAPQGELAGLMFTAGQESVFVNQPMNLQVSGYDTYYQAYPLESGAVTYRVVEGKGRVENQQLIAEAAGTLIVEASFQGKSVSQTIQALSEVAGLQIHVPRYTLNPGASMSVTVEGIDPNGFRAPLSMSRVQITDQQGLGTLSNGVYQAGQREGTTVLRASYNGYQAAVPLSIGMQRQAAASLETYQPAFLGYPAAVKGSVSTVSGGAVNPNALRLDFDLTGAIETTAAYVVFGQSISIPAQTSRISLRVNATETAPHWIRGQVRDASGQTHTVDFKQGIDWTGWSTLEGNLPQGVTFPAVLERIYVVETDPFFKTRGTLLFDGIEFLAPLTLPVLTPEEAGGQVADPVRKVPAQADGQWLVHGGGDDNTVSQQLLRQLQNGYQSIYVTGNVTGELRSQAGNRIIGGNGGHTANQTGQQMVIYLDNSQDGLRKTNYQQWPWLMNTLKGSLPEQILVFLPKPIWGPQGFGDELEADLLGEQFKKLADQGKQVFVFHGNGSAEVELRDGVRYIGVARNGQQGVALYQSGGRLSYQLINLADNTAIPGVAVQEKVQETVSTPAPIPVNDQQVSFRVGQRYYMAGSEQISLDTAPYIKDGRLMVPVAHISRALGIPRENVEWDGLSETVMIRGSEGQALLMTIGSRQLWVEDEAVDMGVAAEITNDRSFVPISRFAAALGIEYQWYPDNETVIF
;
A
#
# COMPACT_ATOMS: atom_id res chain seq x y z
N MET A 1 -49.51 12.02 -26.00
CA MET A 1 -49.24 13.25 -26.80
C MET A 1 -48.22 14.06 -26.00
N ILE A 2 -47.01 14.23 -26.53
CA ILE A 2 -46.54 15.46 -27.21
C ILE A 2 -46.21 16.59 -26.21
N ASP A 3 -44.96 16.56 -25.75
CA ASP A 3 -43.92 17.57 -26.02
C ASP A 3 -44.05 19.05 -25.56
N LYS A 4 -43.01 19.48 -24.84
CA LYS A 4 -42.19 20.72 -25.01
C LYS A 4 -42.53 22.10 -24.37
N TYR A 5 -41.40 22.78 -24.13
CA TYR A 5 -41.12 24.23 -23.95
C TYR A 5 -41.47 24.93 -22.60
N SER A 6 -40.76 26.00 -22.18
CA SER A 6 -39.31 26.21 -21.87
C SER A 6 -39.00 27.67 -21.43
N PHE A 7 -37.74 27.97 -21.04
CA PHE A 7 -37.14 29.33 -20.84
C PHE A 7 -37.69 30.19 -19.66
N LYS A 8 -37.00 31.24 -19.15
CA LYS A 8 -35.58 31.40 -18.71
C LYS A 8 -35.37 32.74 -17.93
N LYS A 9 -34.81 32.67 -16.71
CA LYS A 9 -33.84 33.60 -16.03
C LYS A 9 -34.11 35.13 -15.86
N LYS A 10 -33.90 35.59 -14.59
CA LYS A 10 -33.23 36.85 -14.11
C LYS A 10 -34.03 38.19 -14.14
N TRP A 11 -33.81 39.20 -13.27
CA TRP A 11 -32.93 39.40 -12.07
C TRP A 11 -33.36 40.66 -11.23
N ILE A 12 -32.97 40.71 -9.94
CA ILE A 12 -32.64 41.87 -9.05
C ILE A 12 -33.75 42.86 -8.59
N GLY A 13 -33.78 43.10 -7.26
CA GLY A 13 -34.38 44.23 -6.54
C GLY A 13 -34.03 44.15 -5.04
N LEU A 14 -33.67 45.26 -4.36
CA LEU A 14 -33.02 45.26 -3.04
C LEU A 14 -33.89 45.91 -1.92
N GLY A 15 -33.79 45.45 -0.66
CA GLY A 15 -34.43 46.09 0.50
C GLY A 15 -34.03 45.51 1.87
N LEU A 16 -33.46 46.35 2.74
CA LEU A 16 -33.14 46.09 4.16
C LEU A 16 -34.39 46.30 5.05
N ALA A 17 -34.46 46.03 6.37
CA ALA A 17 -33.86 45.11 7.37
C ALA A 17 -34.46 45.53 8.76
N THR A 18 -34.10 45.14 9.99
CA THR A 18 -33.08 44.24 10.61
C THR A 18 -33.62 43.87 12.03
N LEU A 19 -33.34 42.69 12.62
CA LEU A 19 -33.46 42.52 14.09
C LEU A 19 -32.61 41.35 14.68
N VAL A 20 -31.54 41.74 15.38
CA VAL A 20 -30.75 41.08 16.45
C VAL A 20 -30.51 39.56 16.40
N SER A 21 -29.23 39.22 16.33
CA SER A 21 -28.64 37.88 16.45
C SER A 21 -28.38 37.43 17.90
N ILE A 22 -28.73 36.18 18.22
CA ILE A 22 -27.89 35.29 19.03
C ILE A 22 -27.74 33.99 18.22
N GLY A 23 -26.81 34.00 17.27
CA GLY A 23 -26.37 32.79 16.56
C GLY A 23 -24.95 32.48 16.97
N ALA A 24 -24.68 31.25 17.41
CA ALA A 24 -23.31 30.77 17.47
C ALA A 24 -22.72 30.77 16.06
N LEU A 25 -21.46 31.18 15.91
CA LEU A 25 -20.74 31.15 14.64
C LEU A 25 -20.38 29.70 14.30
N VAL A 26 -21.37 28.95 13.80
CA VAL A 26 -21.10 27.78 12.96
C VAL A 26 -20.63 28.33 11.62
N GLU A 27 -19.31 28.49 11.47
CA GLU A 27 -18.75 28.69 10.14
C GLU A 27 -19.11 27.47 9.29
N PRO A 28 -19.72 27.64 8.11
CA PRO A 28 -20.02 26.51 7.25
C PRO A 28 -18.69 25.93 6.75
N VAL A 29 -18.31 24.76 7.26
CA VAL A 29 -17.16 23.99 6.77
C VAL A 29 -17.29 23.88 5.27
N ALA A 30 -16.40 24.55 4.53
CA ALA A 30 -16.47 24.61 3.09
C ALA A 30 -16.27 23.20 2.52
N ALA A 31 -17.34 22.61 2.01
CA ALA A 31 -17.31 21.24 1.50
C ALA A 31 -16.21 21.10 0.44
N GLN A 32 -15.25 20.19 0.70
CA GLN A 32 -14.08 20.02 -0.15
C GLN A 32 -14.52 19.62 -1.56
N THR A 33 -14.29 20.49 -2.54
CA THR A 33 -14.65 20.22 -3.94
C THR A 33 -13.64 19.27 -4.57
N TRP A 34 -14.03 18.01 -4.70
CA TRP A 34 -13.30 17.00 -5.47
C TRP A 34 -13.30 17.36 -6.97
N LEU A 35 -12.17 17.14 -7.63
CA LEU A 35 -12.03 17.36 -9.08
C LEU A 35 -12.68 16.22 -9.86
N PHE A 36 -12.45 15.01 -9.38
CA PHE A 36 -13.00 13.75 -9.87
C PHE A 36 -13.53 12.98 -8.64
N GLU A 37 -14.71 12.39 -8.76
CA GLU A 37 -15.27 11.47 -7.78
C GLU A 37 -16.07 10.40 -8.53
N GLU A 38 -15.69 9.15 -8.33
CA GLU A 38 -16.38 7.93 -8.76
C GLU A 38 -16.98 7.28 -7.51
N LYS A 39 -18.27 6.96 -7.56
CA LYS A 39 -19.01 6.30 -6.48
C LYS A 39 -19.79 5.11 -7.05
N THR A 40 -19.38 3.89 -6.72
CA THR A 40 -20.12 2.65 -7.03
C THR A 40 -20.76 2.11 -5.76
N THR A 41 -21.89 1.41 -5.87
CA THR A 41 -22.60 0.85 -4.71
C THR A 41 -23.39 -0.39 -5.11
N GLU A 42 -23.24 -1.46 -4.33
CA GLU A 42 -23.90 -2.75 -4.52
C GLU A 42 -24.46 -3.27 -3.20
N ASN A 43 -25.59 -3.99 -3.25
CA ASN A 43 -26.11 -4.69 -2.09
C ASN A 43 -25.40 -6.05 -1.98
N ILE A 44 -25.00 -6.42 -0.77
CA ILE A 44 -24.20 -7.62 -0.47
C ILE A 44 -24.94 -8.61 0.46
N ALA A 45 -25.96 -8.12 1.18
CA ALA A 45 -26.99 -8.91 1.84
C ALA A 45 -28.30 -8.10 1.91
N GLY A 46 -29.40 -8.71 2.35
CA GLY A 46 -30.69 -8.02 2.51
C GLY A 46 -30.61 -6.75 3.38
N GLY A 47 -29.86 -6.82 4.48
CA GLY A 47 -29.59 -5.69 5.38
C GLY A 47 -28.25 -4.97 5.18
N ALA A 48 -27.47 -5.25 4.11
CA ALA A 48 -26.14 -4.66 3.95
C ALA A 48 -25.76 -4.29 2.51
N SER A 49 -25.08 -3.15 2.35
CA SER A 49 -24.56 -2.66 1.06
C SER A 49 -23.12 -2.19 1.17
N TYR A 50 -22.31 -2.50 0.16
CA TYR A 50 -20.94 -1.99 -0.01
C TYR A 50 -20.92 -0.82 -1.02
N GLN A 51 -20.14 0.21 -0.71
CA GLN A 51 -19.89 1.38 -1.54
C GLN A 51 -18.38 1.62 -1.64
N ARG A 52 -17.88 1.77 -2.87
CA ARG A 52 -16.52 2.23 -3.16
C ARG A 52 -16.58 3.68 -3.63
N ILE A 53 -15.71 4.51 -3.08
CA ILE A 53 -15.51 5.91 -3.47
C ILE A 53 -14.05 6.07 -3.87
N LEU A 54 -13.79 6.44 -5.13
CA LEU A 54 -12.47 6.84 -5.60
C LEU A 54 -12.54 8.32 -6.00
N ARG A 55 -11.79 9.19 -5.32
CA ARG A 55 -11.85 10.64 -5.55
C ARG A 55 -10.50 11.33 -5.47
N PHE A 56 -10.35 12.40 -6.26
CA PHE A 56 -9.09 13.13 -6.45
C PHE A 56 -9.27 14.62 -6.21
N GLY A 57 -8.27 15.22 -5.55
CA GLY A 57 -8.19 16.66 -5.33
C GLY A 57 -6.78 17.08 -4.93
N GLU A 58 -6.66 18.26 -4.33
CA GLU A 58 -5.37 18.88 -3.98
C GLU A 58 -4.47 17.97 -3.13
N GLN A 59 -5.07 17.19 -2.24
CA GLN A 59 -4.40 16.29 -1.30
C GLN A 59 -4.08 14.90 -1.89
N GLY A 60 -4.27 14.70 -3.20
CA GLY A 60 -4.10 13.43 -3.91
C GLY A 60 -5.37 12.60 -4.00
N TRP A 61 -5.22 11.28 -4.16
CA TRP A 61 -6.33 10.35 -4.21
C TRP A 61 -6.77 9.88 -2.82
N GLN A 62 -8.08 9.75 -2.65
CA GLN A 62 -8.71 8.96 -1.59
C GLN A 62 -9.42 7.77 -2.23
N HIS A 63 -9.10 6.57 -1.76
CA HIS A 63 -9.89 5.36 -1.98
C HIS A 63 -10.57 5.03 -0.64
N VAL A 64 -11.90 5.10 -0.62
CA VAL A 64 -12.73 4.88 0.56
C VAL A 64 -13.66 3.71 0.27
N ASN A 65 -13.74 2.79 1.22
CA ASN A 65 -14.60 1.62 1.17
C ASN A 65 -15.57 1.71 2.35
N VAL A 66 -16.87 1.58 2.09
CA VAL A 66 -17.94 1.79 3.06
C VAL A 66 -18.88 0.59 3.03
N ILE A 67 -19.16 -0.01 4.19
CA ILE A 67 -20.26 -0.97 4.37
C ILE A 67 -21.32 -0.30 5.24
N ARG A 68 -22.56 -0.25 4.74
CA ARG A 68 -23.74 0.13 5.51
C ARG A 68 -24.48 -1.12 5.96
N VAL A 69 -24.88 -1.18 7.22
CA VAL A 69 -25.52 -2.35 7.86
C VAL A 69 -26.75 -1.91 8.63
N ASN A 70 -27.94 -2.33 8.19
CA ASN A 70 -29.20 -2.17 8.91
C ASN A 70 -29.28 -3.21 10.04
N LEU A 71 -29.24 -2.75 11.29
CA LEU A 71 -29.28 -3.60 12.49
C LEU A 71 -30.68 -4.19 12.78
N ASN A 72 -31.70 -3.69 12.09
CA ASN A 72 -33.08 -4.17 12.20
C ASN A 72 -33.46 -5.17 11.08
N ASP A 73 -32.51 -5.61 10.25
CA ASP A 73 -32.77 -6.67 9.27
C ASP A 73 -32.82 -8.05 9.95
N GLN A 74 -33.75 -8.90 9.50
CA GLN A 74 -33.99 -10.21 10.13
C GLN A 74 -32.95 -11.29 9.77
N HIS A 75 -32.08 -11.04 8.79
CA HIS A 75 -31.12 -12.01 8.27
C HIS A 75 -29.66 -11.55 8.39
N THR A 76 -29.40 -10.26 8.22
CA THR A 76 -28.07 -9.68 8.43
C THR A 76 -27.76 -9.58 9.93
N LYS A 77 -26.61 -10.14 10.34
CA LYS A 77 -26.11 -10.09 11.72
C LYS A 77 -24.71 -9.49 11.77
N LEU A 78 -24.31 -9.08 12.98
CA LEU A 78 -22.92 -8.80 13.32
C LEU A 78 -22.31 -10.02 14.03
N ASP A 79 -21.00 -10.20 13.88
CA ASP A 79 -20.20 -11.12 14.69
C ASP A 79 -18.85 -10.46 15.06
N LEU A 80 -18.33 -10.79 16.24
CA LEU A 80 -17.05 -10.32 16.74
C LEU A 80 -16.00 -11.41 16.54
N LEU A 81 -15.16 -11.25 15.52
CA LEU A 81 -14.13 -12.22 15.14
C LEU A 81 -12.98 -12.26 16.16
N GLN A 82 -12.38 -13.44 16.34
CA GLN A 82 -11.11 -13.62 17.04
C GLN A 82 -10.24 -14.70 16.35
N SER A 83 -8.94 -14.67 16.62
CA SER A 83 -7.99 -15.69 16.18
C SER A 83 -8.39 -17.09 16.64
N ALA A 84 -8.07 -18.12 15.84
CA ALA A 84 -8.27 -19.52 16.23
C ALA A 84 -7.49 -19.91 17.50
N GLY A 85 -6.41 -19.18 17.82
CA GLY A 85 -5.64 -19.35 19.06
C GLY A 85 -6.18 -18.59 20.28
N GLY A 86 -7.32 -17.90 20.15
CA GLY A 86 -7.85 -16.98 21.16
C GLY A 86 -7.24 -15.58 21.09
N VAL A 87 -7.68 -14.68 21.97
CA VAL A 87 -7.27 -13.26 22.01
C VAL A 87 -5.84 -13.05 22.52
N SER A 88 -5.10 -14.13 22.78
CA SER A 88 -3.65 -14.13 23.02
C SER A 88 -2.79 -14.14 21.74
N GLN A 89 -3.41 -14.25 20.55
CA GLN A 89 -2.72 -14.43 19.27
C GLN A 89 -3.35 -13.61 18.14
N ARG A 90 -2.55 -12.94 17.31
CA ARG A 90 -3.04 -12.24 16.10
C ARG A 90 -3.25 -13.17 14.89
N GLU A 91 -4.28 -12.89 14.09
CA GLU A 91 -4.58 -13.57 12.81
C GLU A 91 -5.06 -12.57 11.75
N SER A 92 -5.00 -12.92 10.46
CA SER A 92 -5.48 -12.03 9.38
C SER A 92 -7.01 -12.01 9.29
N LEU A 93 -7.56 -10.89 8.82
CA LEU A 93 -9.02 -10.68 8.74
C LEU A 93 -9.71 -11.74 7.87
N THR A 94 -9.16 -12.08 6.70
CA THR A 94 -9.82 -13.06 5.81
C THR A 94 -9.78 -14.49 6.36
N ASN A 95 -8.74 -14.88 7.10
CA ASN A 95 -8.69 -16.20 7.74
C ASN A 95 -9.72 -16.32 8.88
N MET A 96 -9.93 -15.24 9.64
CA MET A 96 -11.00 -15.19 10.64
C MET A 96 -12.39 -15.25 9.98
N LEU A 97 -12.63 -14.47 8.92
CA LEU A 97 -13.89 -14.51 8.16
C LEU A 97 -14.18 -15.89 7.55
N GLN A 98 -13.16 -16.62 7.08
CA GLN A 98 -13.32 -17.99 6.57
C GLN A 98 -13.88 -18.99 7.58
N ARG A 99 -13.87 -18.68 8.89
CA ARG A 99 -14.49 -19.48 9.95
C ARG A 99 -15.83 -18.95 10.44
N ALA A 100 -16.21 -17.73 10.07
CA ALA A 100 -17.52 -17.18 10.41
C ALA A 100 -18.63 -17.88 9.62
N GLU A 101 -19.85 -17.91 10.16
CA GLU A 101 -21.00 -18.48 9.45
C GLU A 101 -21.48 -17.51 8.34
N ASN A 102 -21.37 -17.95 7.09
CA ASN A 102 -21.81 -17.20 5.89
C ASN A 102 -21.38 -15.71 5.89
N PRO A 103 -20.07 -15.41 5.88
CA PRO A 103 -19.55 -14.05 5.90
C PRO A 103 -19.95 -13.29 4.64
N VAL A 104 -20.49 -12.09 4.85
CA VAL A 104 -20.83 -11.12 3.80
C VAL A 104 -19.71 -10.10 3.67
N ALA A 105 -19.22 -9.57 4.79
CA ALA A 105 -18.12 -8.64 4.84
C ALA A 105 -17.47 -8.60 6.23
N GLY A 106 -16.40 -7.82 6.39
CA GLY A 106 -15.85 -7.46 7.69
C GLY A 106 -14.75 -6.41 7.61
N ILE A 107 -14.44 -5.83 8.77
CA ILE A 107 -13.33 -4.90 8.99
C ILE A 107 -12.47 -5.34 10.19
N ASN A 108 -11.24 -4.82 10.28
CA ASN A 108 -10.51 -4.83 11.55
C ASN A 108 -11.21 -3.96 12.61
N ALA A 109 -11.00 -4.23 13.90
CA ALA A 109 -11.69 -3.52 14.98
C ALA A 109 -10.76 -2.88 16.02
N ASP A 110 -10.55 -3.54 17.17
CA ASP A 110 -9.94 -2.93 18.36
C ASP A 110 -8.42 -2.73 18.23
N PHE A 111 -7.89 -1.82 19.06
CA PHE A 111 -6.46 -1.68 19.28
C PHE A 111 -5.92 -2.85 20.10
N PHE A 112 -4.64 -3.18 19.94
CA PHE A 112 -3.99 -4.29 20.65
C PHE A 112 -2.56 -3.97 21.06
N TYR A 113 -2.12 -4.62 22.14
CA TYR A 113 -0.71 -4.75 22.46
C TYR A 113 -0.08 -5.80 21.53
N LEU A 114 0.92 -5.35 20.77
CA LEU A 114 1.93 -6.19 20.13
C LEU A 114 2.93 -6.63 21.21
N THR A 115 2.68 -7.77 21.83
CA THR A 115 3.46 -8.37 22.93
C THR A 115 3.55 -9.89 22.71
N ASN A 116 4.25 -10.62 23.58
CA ASN A 116 4.20 -12.09 23.59
C ASN A 116 3.72 -12.59 24.97
N PRO A 117 2.49 -13.13 25.10
CA PRO A 117 1.42 -13.20 24.09
C PRO A 117 0.89 -11.83 23.64
N ASP A 118 0.08 -11.79 22.58
CA ASP A 118 -0.65 -10.58 22.16
C ASP A 118 -1.83 -10.29 23.13
N SER A 119 -2.45 -9.10 23.07
CA SER A 119 -3.65 -8.79 23.87
C SER A 119 -4.47 -7.63 23.27
N PRO A 120 -5.82 -7.72 23.18
CA PRO A 120 -6.68 -6.57 22.82
C PRO A 120 -6.62 -5.47 23.89
N MET A 121 -7.05 -4.24 23.60
CA MET A 121 -6.98 -3.11 24.55
C MET A 121 -8.36 -2.72 25.11
N GLY A 122 -9.38 -2.62 24.27
CA GLY A 122 -10.74 -2.36 24.72
C GLY A 122 -11.47 -3.62 25.20
N ILE A 123 -12.77 -3.46 25.45
CA ILE A 123 -13.71 -4.55 25.75
C ILE A 123 -13.94 -5.42 24.51
N MET A 124 -14.18 -6.71 24.73
CA MET A 124 -14.85 -7.59 23.76
C MET A 124 -16.05 -8.26 24.45
N VAL A 125 -17.23 -8.16 23.85
CA VAL A 125 -18.47 -8.86 24.26
C VAL A 125 -19.07 -9.54 23.04
N ARG A 126 -19.47 -10.80 23.20
CA ARG A 126 -20.17 -11.61 22.18
C ARG A 126 -21.36 -12.29 22.84
N ASP A 127 -22.55 -12.12 22.28
CA ASP A 127 -23.83 -12.70 22.72
C ASP A 127 -24.06 -12.55 24.24
N GLY A 128 -23.98 -11.30 24.73
CA GLY A 128 -24.17 -10.98 26.15
C GLY A 128 -23.08 -11.47 27.11
N SER A 129 -21.98 -12.05 26.59
CA SER A 129 -20.90 -12.64 27.40
C SER A 129 -19.58 -11.88 27.21
N ILE A 130 -18.84 -11.64 28.29
CA ILE A 130 -17.52 -10.99 28.23
C ILE A 130 -16.48 -11.93 27.62
N VAL A 131 -15.74 -11.44 26.63
CA VAL A 131 -14.65 -12.14 25.91
C VAL A 131 -13.29 -11.58 26.30
N SER A 132 -13.18 -10.28 26.59
CA SER A 132 -12.00 -9.64 27.20
C SER A 132 -12.42 -8.31 27.86
N SER A 133 -11.83 -7.94 29.00
CA SER A 133 -12.08 -6.65 29.69
C SER A 133 -11.51 -5.45 28.91
N PRO A 134 -11.78 -4.19 29.27
CA PRO A 134 -10.88 -3.09 28.91
C PRO A 134 -9.51 -3.25 29.61
N VAL A 135 -8.54 -2.42 29.22
CA VAL A 135 -7.34 -2.13 30.01
C VAL A 135 -7.64 -1.17 31.17
N LEU A 136 -6.84 -1.24 32.24
CA LEU A 136 -7.06 -0.48 33.48
C LEU A 136 -6.70 1.01 33.39
N GLU A 137 -5.79 1.39 32.49
CA GLU A 137 -5.06 2.66 32.55
C GLU A 137 -5.56 3.73 31.57
N LYS A 138 -6.36 3.35 30.56
CA LYS A 138 -6.93 4.27 29.57
C LYS A 138 -8.41 3.97 29.28
N PRO A 139 -9.31 4.97 29.39
CA PRO A 139 -10.70 4.82 28.97
C PRO A 139 -10.80 4.87 27.44
N TYR A 140 -10.73 3.68 26.83
CA TYR A 140 -11.06 3.51 25.42
C TYR A 140 -12.57 3.53 25.22
N SER A 141 -13.07 4.36 24.31
CA SER A 141 -14.49 4.36 23.97
C SER A 141 -14.86 3.06 23.26
N THR A 142 -16.09 2.63 23.45
CA THR A 142 -16.63 1.34 23.00
C THR A 142 -17.78 1.56 22.04
N LEU A 143 -17.80 0.80 20.94
CA LEU A 143 -19.00 0.57 20.15
C LEU A 143 -19.79 -0.56 20.80
N ALA A 144 -21.04 -0.31 21.18
CA ALA A 144 -21.94 -1.32 21.73
C ALA A 144 -23.23 -1.41 20.90
N VAL A 145 -23.76 -2.62 20.76
CA VAL A 145 -25.02 -2.93 20.05
C VAL A 145 -25.92 -3.76 20.96
N THR A 146 -27.17 -3.34 21.16
CA THR A 146 -28.13 -4.08 21.98
C THR A 146 -28.78 -5.25 21.23
N ASN A 147 -29.41 -6.15 21.99
CA ASN A 147 -30.19 -7.28 21.45
C ASN A 147 -31.35 -6.84 20.52
N GLU A 148 -31.79 -5.58 20.63
CA GLU A 148 -32.87 -4.98 19.82
C GLU A 148 -32.35 -4.20 18.60
N GLY A 149 -31.07 -4.35 18.22
CA GLY A 149 -30.50 -3.69 17.04
C GLY A 149 -30.22 -2.19 17.24
N GLN A 150 -29.90 -1.76 18.47
CA GLN A 150 -29.56 -0.37 18.77
C GLN A 150 -28.07 -0.21 19.09
N ALA A 151 -27.35 0.50 18.24
CA ALA A 151 -25.96 0.85 18.41
C ALA A 151 -25.78 2.21 19.11
N PHE A 152 -24.77 2.29 19.98
CA PHE A 152 -24.38 3.53 20.65
C PHE A 152 -22.88 3.50 21.02
N LEU A 153 -22.32 4.69 21.28
CA LEU A 153 -20.97 4.82 21.84
C LEU A 153 -21.04 5.01 23.35
N THR A 154 -20.20 4.28 24.09
CA THR A 154 -20.13 4.32 25.56
C THR A 154 -18.68 4.24 26.03
N ASP A 155 -18.41 4.72 27.23
CA ASP A 155 -17.26 4.25 28.00
C ASP A 155 -17.70 2.96 28.73
N TRP A 156 -16.80 2.01 28.94
CA TRP A 156 -17.13 0.71 29.54
C TRP A 156 -16.54 0.55 30.93
N HIS A 157 -17.34 0.11 31.89
CA HIS A 157 -16.91 -0.10 33.28
C HIS A 157 -17.18 -1.53 33.74
N ASN A 158 -16.20 -2.10 34.44
CA ASN A 158 -16.18 -3.48 34.92
C ASN A 158 -16.13 -3.51 36.46
N HIS A 159 -17.00 -4.30 37.07
CA HIS A 159 -17.01 -4.67 38.48
C HIS A 159 -17.02 -6.20 38.60
N LEU A 160 -15.95 -6.81 38.10
CA LEU A 160 -15.79 -8.26 38.03
C LEU A 160 -15.26 -8.80 39.37
N TYR A 161 -15.87 -9.85 39.91
CA TYR A 161 -15.36 -10.53 41.10
C TYR A 161 -15.77 -12.01 41.15
N VAL A 162 -15.04 -12.81 41.92
CA VAL A 162 -15.51 -14.13 42.37
C VAL A 162 -15.92 -14.11 43.84
N SER A 163 -16.89 -14.95 44.21
CA SER A 163 -17.13 -15.37 45.60
C SER A 163 -16.89 -16.86 45.77
N THR A 164 -16.35 -17.27 46.92
CA THR A 164 -16.23 -18.69 47.31
C THR A 164 -17.35 -19.09 48.28
N GLU A 165 -17.66 -20.38 48.37
CA GLU A 165 -18.70 -20.89 49.29
C GLU A 165 -18.38 -20.65 50.78
N ASN A 166 -17.11 -20.45 51.14
CA ASN A 166 -16.70 -20.05 52.50
C ASN A 166 -16.78 -18.53 52.74
N GLY A 167 -17.29 -17.75 51.79
CA GLY A 167 -17.49 -16.31 51.90
C GLY A 167 -16.26 -15.45 51.54
N GLY A 168 -15.23 -16.03 50.93
CA GLY A 168 -14.14 -15.26 50.32
C GLY A 168 -14.65 -14.46 49.11
N ILE A 169 -14.17 -13.24 48.93
CA ILE A 169 -14.49 -12.38 47.77
C ILE A 169 -13.18 -11.83 47.21
N PHE A 170 -12.98 -11.99 45.89
CA PHE A 170 -11.78 -11.54 45.19
C PHE A 170 -12.19 -10.72 43.97
N SER A 171 -11.83 -9.44 43.96
CA SER A 171 -12.01 -8.57 42.79
C SER A 171 -11.10 -9.05 41.67
N ILE A 172 -11.63 -9.08 40.44
CA ILE A 172 -10.88 -9.38 39.22
C ILE A 172 -10.64 -8.04 38.52
N SER A 173 -9.38 -7.67 38.32
CA SER A 173 -9.04 -6.42 37.64
C SER A 173 -9.12 -6.56 36.11
N ALA A 174 -8.86 -7.75 35.56
CA ALA A 174 -8.81 -7.98 34.13
C ALA A 174 -9.30 -9.38 33.71
N TYR A 175 -9.83 -9.50 32.50
CA TYR A 175 -10.40 -10.73 31.94
C TYR A 175 -9.81 -10.96 30.54
N ASN A 176 -9.17 -12.12 30.30
CA ASN A 176 -8.46 -12.44 29.05
C ASN A 176 -7.59 -11.28 28.54
N LYS A 177 -6.66 -10.85 29.39
CA LYS A 177 -5.86 -9.63 29.19
C LYS A 177 -4.51 -9.80 29.88
N ILE A 178 -3.47 -9.19 29.32
CA ILE A 178 -2.17 -9.06 30.00
C ILE A 178 -2.24 -7.93 31.02
N THR A 179 -1.62 -8.13 32.17
CA THR A 179 -1.46 -7.12 33.23
C THR A 179 -0.03 -7.13 33.74
N TRP A 180 0.55 -5.97 34.05
CA TRP A 180 1.95 -5.83 34.47
C TRP A 180 2.36 -6.84 35.57
N ASN A 181 3.33 -7.71 35.24
CA ASN A 181 3.84 -8.84 36.02
C ASN A 181 2.77 -9.77 36.63
N TYR A 182 1.53 -9.72 36.16
CA TYR A 182 0.34 -10.30 36.79
C TYR A 182 0.16 -9.94 38.29
N HIS A 183 0.61 -8.75 38.72
CA HIS A 183 0.38 -8.28 40.09
C HIS A 183 -1.11 -8.04 40.41
N MET A 184 -1.96 -7.94 39.39
CA MET A 184 -3.42 -7.84 39.52
C MET A 184 -4.07 -9.23 39.40
N ILE A 185 -5.20 -9.44 40.10
CA ILE A 185 -6.01 -10.66 39.94
C ILE A 185 -6.65 -10.62 38.55
N THR A 186 -6.27 -11.57 37.71
CA THR A 186 -6.71 -11.70 36.33
C THR A 186 -7.41 -13.04 36.14
N MET A 187 -8.53 -13.05 35.41
CA MET A 187 -9.20 -14.28 34.99
C MET A 187 -8.87 -14.60 33.53
N MET A 188 -8.63 -15.87 33.21
CA MET A 188 -8.45 -16.35 31.85
C MET A 188 -9.31 -17.58 31.57
N ASP A 189 -10.14 -17.53 30.53
CA ASP A 189 -10.95 -18.64 30.01
C ASP A 189 -10.45 -19.10 28.62
N ARG A 190 -11.18 -19.96 27.91
CA ARG A 190 -10.76 -20.44 26.57
C ARG A 190 -10.84 -19.44 25.43
N ASN A 191 -11.39 -18.24 25.63
CA ASN A 191 -11.21 -17.14 24.68
C ASN A 191 -9.80 -16.55 24.74
N TRP A 192 -9.04 -16.73 25.83
CA TRP A 192 -7.61 -16.39 25.88
C TRP A 192 -6.79 -17.28 24.95
N GLY A 193 -6.93 -18.60 25.10
CA GLY A 193 -6.21 -19.64 24.36
C GLY A 193 -6.24 -20.97 25.10
N GLU A 194 -5.46 -21.96 24.67
CA GLU A 194 -5.45 -23.30 25.30
C GLU A 194 -4.91 -23.28 26.74
N LYS A 195 -3.94 -22.40 27.05
CA LYS A 195 -3.13 -22.43 28.27
C LYS A 195 -3.01 -21.06 28.94
N SER A 196 -2.83 -21.09 30.26
CA SER A 196 -2.43 -19.94 31.05
C SER A 196 -0.98 -19.51 30.77
N PRO A 197 -0.55 -18.32 31.21
CA PRO A 197 0.85 -17.89 31.17
C PRO A 197 1.82 -18.77 31.97
N GLY A 198 1.37 -19.40 33.07
CA GLY A 198 2.25 -20.07 34.03
C GLY A 198 3.26 -19.10 34.68
N ALA A 199 4.16 -19.62 35.52
CA ALA A 199 5.21 -18.82 36.13
C ALA A 199 6.43 -18.66 35.20
N GLY A 200 6.73 -17.41 34.81
CA GLY A 200 7.96 -17.02 34.12
C GLY A 200 9.03 -16.43 35.06
N ASP A 201 10.17 -15.99 34.52
CA ASP A 201 11.27 -15.45 35.34
C ASP A 201 10.96 -14.11 36.02
N GLU A 202 10.06 -13.32 35.44
CA GLU A 202 9.60 -12.02 35.96
C GLU A 202 8.54 -12.15 37.07
N TYR A 203 7.82 -13.27 37.09
CA TYR A 203 6.72 -13.58 38.01
C TYR A 203 6.80 -15.03 38.51
N ARG A 204 7.99 -15.44 38.95
CA ARG A 204 8.31 -16.79 39.47
C ARG A 204 7.40 -17.25 40.61
N ASP A 205 6.75 -16.32 41.30
CA ASP A 205 5.89 -16.58 42.44
C ASP A 205 4.40 -16.62 42.11
N LEU A 206 4.03 -16.51 40.82
CA LEU A 206 2.66 -16.56 40.30
C LEU A 206 1.88 -17.72 40.91
N VAL A 207 0.69 -17.40 41.41
CA VAL A 207 -0.31 -18.35 41.89
C VAL A 207 -1.39 -18.47 40.83
N GLU A 208 -1.77 -19.69 40.50
CA GLU A 208 -2.88 -20.01 39.61
C GLU A 208 -3.90 -20.90 40.33
N VAL A 209 -5.16 -20.54 40.24
CA VAL A 209 -6.32 -21.29 40.77
C VAL A 209 -7.11 -21.78 39.57
N VAL A 210 -7.09 -23.08 39.33
CA VAL A 210 -7.77 -23.72 38.20
C VAL A 210 -9.18 -24.09 38.63
N VAL A 211 -10.19 -23.64 37.89
CA VAL A 211 -11.61 -23.86 38.17
C VAL A 211 -12.28 -24.53 36.97
N ALA A 212 -12.97 -25.64 37.19
CA ALA A 212 -13.77 -26.34 36.19
C ALA A 212 -15.18 -26.63 36.75
N ASP A 213 -16.23 -26.41 35.94
CA ASP A 213 -17.64 -26.61 36.33
C ASP A 213 -18.04 -25.87 37.64
N GLY A 214 -17.35 -24.75 37.92
CA GLY A 214 -17.51 -23.92 39.12
C GLY A 214 -16.84 -24.47 40.39
N VAL A 215 -15.92 -25.44 40.29
CA VAL A 215 -15.19 -26.03 41.43
C VAL A 215 -13.68 -25.89 41.21
N VAL A 216 -12.94 -25.54 42.26
CA VAL A 216 -11.46 -25.44 42.20
C VAL A 216 -10.84 -26.83 42.06
N THR A 217 -10.30 -27.14 40.89
CA THR A 217 -9.63 -28.42 40.63
C THR A 217 -8.17 -28.42 41.11
N GLU A 218 -7.49 -27.27 41.13
CA GLU A 218 -6.10 -27.13 41.57
C GLU A 218 -5.83 -25.71 42.09
N VAL A 219 -4.97 -25.57 43.10
CA VAL A 219 -4.31 -24.31 43.47
C VAL A 219 -2.81 -24.55 43.45
N ARG A 220 -2.08 -23.81 42.60
CA ARG A 220 -0.65 -23.99 42.34
C ARG A 220 0.11 -22.67 42.45
N ARG A 221 1.44 -22.75 42.65
CA ARG A 221 2.35 -21.61 42.68
C ARG A 221 3.66 -21.96 41.98
N GLY A 222 4.18 -21.04 41.16
CA GLY A 222 5.52 -21.18 40.57
C GLY A 222 5.66 -22.37 39.61
N LEU A 223 4.57 -22.80 38.97
CA LEU A 223 4.54 -23.93 38.04
C LEU A 223 4.41 -23.44 36.58
N PRO A 224 4.85 -24.25 35.59
CA PRO A 224 4.65 -23.95 34.16
C PRO A 224 3.16 -23.89 33.75
N PRO A 225 2.86 -23.32 32.56
CA PRO A 225 1.52 -23.19 31.99
C PRO A 225 0.59 -24.37 32.21
N VAL A 226 -0.65 -24.10 32.64
CA VAL A 226 -1.72 -25.10 32.75
C VAL A 226 -2.71 -24.95 31.61
N THR A 227 -3.21 -26.07 31.07
CA THR A 227 -4.34 -26.05 30.13
C THR A 227 -5.59 -25.54 30.86
N ILE A 228 -6.19 -24.50 30.31
CA ILE A 228 -7.42 -23.90 30.86
C ILE A 228 -8.56 -24.91 30.63
N PRO A 229 -9.47 -25.16 31.60
CA PRO A 229 -10.61 -26.06 31.39
C PRO A 229 -11.61 -25.50 30.36
N GLU A 230 -12.20 -26.36 29.52
CA GLU A 230 -13.22 -25.94 28.53
C GLU A 230 -14.45 -25.30 29.20
N ASN A 231 -14.93 -25.90 30.29
CA ASN A 231 -16.04 -25.42 31.12
C ASN A 231 -15.53 -24.60 32.32
N GLY A 232 -14.55 -23.72 32.12
CA GLY A 232 -13.88 -23.09 33.26
C GLY A 232 -12.86 -22.03 32.92
N TYR A 233 -12.05 -21.69 33.93
CA TYR A 233 -11.11 -20.59 33.90
C TYR A 233 -9.95 -20.81 34.87
N VAL A 234 -8.91 -20.00 34.72
CA VAL A 234 -7.83 -19.83 35.68
C VAL A 234 -7.92 -18.42 36.26
N LEU A 235 -7.96 -18.31 37.59
CA LEU A 235 -7.63 -17.05 38.28
C LEU A 235 -6.13 -17.04 38.55
N LEU A 236 -5.44 -15.96 38.21
CA LEU A 236 -4.00 -15.84 38.44
C LEU A 236 -3.61 -14.48 39.01
N ALA A 237 -2.58 -14.49 39.85
CA ALA A 237 -1.88 -13.29 40.32
C ALA A 237 -0.50 -13.64 40.90
N SER A 238 0.44 -12.69 40.86
CA SER A 238 1.77 -12.76 41.49
C SER A 238 1.81 -11.89 42.76
N GLY A 239 2.94 -11.97 43.49
CA GLY A 239 3.21 -11.13 44.65
C GLY A 239 2.09 -11.16 45.71
N GLN A 240 1.68 -9.99 46.20
CA GLN A 240 0.68 -9.89 47.27
C GLN A 240 -0.68 -10.46 46.88
N ASN A 241 -1.15 -10.22 45.66
CA ASN A 241 -2.46 -10.73 45.21
C ASN A 241 -2.42 -12.24 44.94
N GLY A 242 -1.32 -12.77 44.40
CA GLY A 242 -1.10 -14.22 44.33
C GLY A 242 -1.13 -14.85 45.72
N GLN A 243 -0.45 -14.22 46.69
CA GLN A 243 -0.43 -14.69 48.07
C GLN A 243 -1.82 -14.64 48.76
N LEU A 244 -2.72 -13.73 48.35
CA LEU A 244 -4.13 -13.71 48.77
C LEU A 244 -4.92 -14.88 48.17
N LEU A 245 -4.82 -15.14 46.86
CA LEU A 245 -5.46 -16.30 46.22
C LEU A 245 -5.04 -17.60 46.91
N LEU A 246 -3.73 -17.77 47.17
CA LEU A 246 -3.15 -18.98 47.78
C LEU A 246 -3.58 -19.23 49.24
N GLN A 247 -3.96 -18.20 49.98
CA GLN A 247 -4.43 -18.32 51.38
C GLN A 247 -5.95 -18.43 51.49
N GLY A 248 -6.68 -17.75 50.58
CA GLY A 248 -8.11 -17.56 50.68
C GLY A 248 -8.96 -18.46 49.79
N ILE A 249 -8.38 -19.24 48.88
CA ILE A 249 -9.07 -20.22 48.02
C ILE A 249 -8.48 -21.61 48.22
N ARG A 250 -9.33 -22.65 48.25
CA ARG A 250 -8.93 -24.05 48.47
C ARG A 250 -9.36 -24.97 47.34
N GLN A 251 -8.59 -26.04 47.13
CA GLN A 251 -8.96 -27.12 46.21
C GLN A 251 -10.25 -27.81 46.71
N GLY A 252 -11.15 -28.11 45.79
CA GLY A 252 -12.48 -28.68 46.05
C GLY A 252 -13.56 -27.65 46.42
N GLU A 253 -13.19 -26.39 46.61
CA GLU A 253 -14.13 -25.30 46.96
C GLU A 253 -14.98 -24.88 45.75
N ARG A 254 -16.28 -24.64 45.96
CA ARG A 254 -17.16 -24.05 44.92
C ARG A 254 -16.94 -22.53 44.83
N ILE A 255 -16.79 -22.05 43.60
CA ILE A 255 -16.64 -20.61 43.27
C ILE A 255 -17.76 -20.17 42.32
N THR A 256 -18.23 -18.93 42.50
CA THR A 256 -19.17 -18.25 41.59
C THR A 256 -18.51 -16.98 41.07
N PHE A 257 -18.52 -16.78 39.75
CA PHE A 257 -18.10 -15.55 39.09
C PHE A 257 -19.28 -14.58 38.93
N TYR A 258 -19.02 -13.29 39.07
CA TYR A 258 -19.97 -12.20 38.88
C TYR A 258 -19.37 -11.19 37.91
N ASP A 259 -20.10 -10.94 36.82
CA ASP A 259 -19.70 -10.20 35.64
C ASP A 259 -20.43 -8.85 35.56
N GLN A 260 -20.49 -8.11 36.67
CA GLN A 260 -21.22 -6.85 36.73
C GLN A 260 -20.53 -5.77 35.88
N THR A 261 -21.22 -5.27 34.85
CA THR A 261 -20.71 -4.24 33.95
C THR A 261 -21.64 -3.03 33.85
N THR A 262 -21.12 -1.93 33.32
CA THR A 262 -21.92 -0.81 32.82
C THR A 262 -21.40 -0.43 31.42
N PRO A 263 -22.22 -0.53 30.36
CA PRO A 263 -23.61 -1.04 30.31
C PRO A 263 -23.75 -2.50 30.78
N ASN A 264 -24.97 -2.91 31.17
CA ASN A 264 -25.27 -4.28 31.61
C ASN A 264 -25.18 -5.26 30.43
N LEU A 265 -24.26 -6.23 30.50
CA LEU A 265 -24.05 -7.32 29.54
C LEU A 265 -25.33 -7.96 29.01
N GLN A 266 -26.34 -8.18 29.86
CA GLN A 266 -27.58 -8.88 29.48
C GLN A 266 -28.37 -8.20 28.36
N ASN A 267 -28.17 -6.90 28.14
CA ASN A 267 -28.83 -6.13 27.08
C ASN A 267 -27.96 -5.96 25.82
N ILE A 268 -26.72 -6.45 25.82
CA ILE A 268 -25.70 -6.16 24.81
C ILE A 268 -25.43 -7.41 23.98
N GLN A 269 -25.80 -7.37 22.69
CA GLN A 269 -25.46 -8.42 21.76
C GLN A 269 -23.95 -8.47 21.50
N LEU A 270 -23.36 -7.30 21.24
CA LEU A 270 -21.96 -7.16 20.86
C LEU A 270 -21.41 -5.85 21.40
N ALA A 271 -20.19 -5.88 21.93
CA ALA A 271 -19.43 -4.67 22.20
C ALA A 271 -17.95 -4.87 21.82
N VAL A 272 -17.36 -3.84 21.25
CA VAL A 272 -15.96 -3.86 20.81
C VAL A 272 -15.28 -2.53 21.09
N GLY A 273 -14.04 -2.60 21.57
CA GLY A 273 -13.17 -1.44 21.74
C GLY A 273 -12.93 -0.67 20.44
N GLY A 274 -12.86 0.65 20.57
CA GLY A 274 -12.29 1.55 19.58
C GLY A 274 -11.33 2.52 20.27
N GLY A 275 -10.96 3.58 19.57
CA GLY A 275 -10.08 4.65 20.06
C GLY A 275 -10.89 5.81 20.65
N THR A 276 -10.76 6.97 20.01
CA THR A 276 -11.53 8.17 20.33
C THR A 276 -12.88 8.19 19.60
N VAL A 277 -13.87 8.86 20.20
CA VAL A 277 -15.03 9.39 19.48
C VAL A 277 -14.54 10.45 18.48
N LEU A 278 -15.02 10.37 17.25
CA LEU A 278 -14.75 11.29 16.14
C LEU A 278 -15.89 12.28 15.93
N VAL A 279 -17.13 11.80 16.09
CA VAL A 279 -18.37 12.54 15.82
C VAL A 279 -19.38 12.27 16.93
N ARG A 280 -20.13 13.30 17.36
CA ARG A 280 -21.29 13.19 18.25
C ARG A 280 -22.33 14.25 17.90
N ASN A 281 -23.62 13.89 17.88
CA ASN A 281 -24.72 14.76 17.43
C ASN A 281 -24.54 15.31 15.99
N GLY A 282 -23.85 14.57 15.12
CA GLY A 282 -23.52 14.98 13.74
C GLY A 282 -22.44 16.06 13.63
N GLN A 283 -21.64 16.27 14.68
CA GLN A 283 -20.55 17.26 14.72
C GLN A 283 -19.23 16.62 15.16
N THR A 284 -18.10 17.14 14.64
CA THR A 284 -16.76 16.79 15.12
C THR A 284 -16.57 17.21 16.58
N VAL A 285 -15.83 16.43 17.35
CA VAL A 285 -15.57 16.66 18.78
C VAL A 285 -14.07 16.75 19.06
N SER A 286 -13.70 17.27 20.23
CA SER A 286 -12.33 17.12 20.75
C SER A 286 -12.04 15.63 20.97
N PHE A 287 -10.95 15.14 20.37
CA PHE A 287 -10.55 13.74 20.47
C PHE A 287 -9.86 13.47 21.83
N SER A 288 -10.09 12.29 22.42
CA SER A 288 -9.51 11.89 23.72
C SER A 288 -8.03 11.51 23.61
N GLU A 289 -7.65 10.91 22.49
CA GLU A 289 -6.27 10.80 22.01
C GLU A 289 -6.19 11.61 20.69
N PRO A 290 -5.10 12.34 20.40
CA PRO A 290 -4.95 13.04 19.12
C PRO A 290 -5.11 12.11 17.90
N VAL A 291 -5.62 12.66 16.78
CA VAL A 291 -5.78 11.95 15.49
C VAL A 291 -5.42 12.87 14.31
N ALA A 292 -4.13 13.08 14.08
CA ALA A 292 -3.55 13.98 13.09
C ALA A 292 -2.94 13.23 11.89
N GLY A 293 -2.74 13.97 10.80
CA GLY A 293 -2.17 13.57 9.50
C GLY A 293 -2.70 12.35 8.76
N ASN A 294 -2.33 12.30 7.48
CA ASN A 294 -2.97 11.48 6.46
C ASN A 294 -2.57 10.00 6.56
N HIS A 295 -3.41 9.14 7.14
CA HIS A 295 -3.20 7.69 7.25
C HIS A 295 -4.38 6.88 6.72
N PRO A 296 -4.20 5.58 6.41
CA PRO A 296 -5.33 4.68 6.33
C PRO A 296 -5.94 4.57 7.72
N ARG A 297 -7.27 4.61 7.75
CA ARG A 297 -8.07 4.61 8.97
C ARG A 297 -9.23 3.65 8.78
N THR A 298 -9.56 2.94 9.85
CA THR A 298 -10.86 2.27 9.99
C THR A 298 -11.71 3.08 10.97
N ALA A 299 -13.01 3.19 10.71
CA ALA A 299 -13.96 3.88 11.58
C ALA A 299 -15.33 3.19 11.51
N VAL A 300 -16.12 3.33 12.58
CA VAL A 300 -17.53 2.94 12.56
C VAL A 300 -18.39 4.14 12.94
N GLY A 301 -19.28 4.51 12.03
CA GLY A 301 -20.34 5.49 12.23
C GLY A 301 -21.65 4.81 12.66
N ILE A 302 -22.49 5.56 13.34
CA ILE A 302 -23.84 5.17 13.74
C ILE A 302 -24.79 6.27 13.23
N ASN A 303 -25.89 5.89 12.59
CA ASN A 303 -26.89 6.87 12.16
C ASN A 303 -27.64 7.50 13.36
N ARG A 304 -28.38 8.58 13.11
CA ARG A 304 -29.15 9.30 14.15
C ARG A 304 -30.26 8.47 14.82
N ALA A 305 -30.66 7.35 14.23
CA ALA A 305 -31.70 6.45 14.75
C ALA A 305 -31.12 5.23 15.49
N GLY A 306 -29.80 5.14 15.66
CA GLY A 306 -29.12 4.03 16.33
C GLY A 306 -29.18 2.69 15.60
N ASN A 307 -29.84 2.60 14.45
CA ASN A 307 -30.19 1.32 13.81
C ASN A 307 -29.39 1.00 12.53
N GLU A 308 -28.39 1.80 12.20
CA GLU A 308 -27.47 1.55 11.09
C GLU A 308 -26.02 1.79 11.51
N LEU A 309 -25.15 0.83 11.20
CA LEU A 309 -23.70 1.04 11.22
C LEU A 309 -23.17 1.43 9.85
N ILE A 310 -22.18 2.32 9.85
CA ILE A 310 -21.46 2.81 8.68
C ILE A 310 -19.98 2.46 8.92
N MET A 311 -19.58 1.25 8.52
CA MET A 311 -18.20 0.77 8.64
C MET A 311 -17.37 1.32 7.49
N VAL A 312 -16.25 1.98 7.77
CA VAL A 312 -15.45 2.68 6.77
C VAL A 312 -13.99 2.26 6.88
N THR A 313 -13.35 1.95 5.75
CA THR A 313 -11.89 1.95 5.60
C THR A 313 -11.47 2.94 4.53
N ILE A 314 -10.32 3.57 4.72
CA ILE A 314 -9.72 4.52 3.80
C ILE A 314 -8.29 4.07 3.54
N ASP A 315 -7.87 4.02 2.28
CA ASP A 315 -6.48 3.69 1.97
C ASP A 315 -5.56 4.91 2.08
N GLY A 316 -4.29 4.63 2.38
CA GLY A 316 -3.19 5.58 2.35
C GLY A 316 -1.88 4.81 2.19
N ARG A 317 -0.74 5.52 2.15
CA ARG A 317 0.62 4.91 2.11
C ARG A 317 0.96 4.24 0.78
N HIS A 318 0.08 4.42 -0.19
CA HIS A 318 0.20 3.92 -1.55
C HIS A 318 0.79 5.02 -2.45
N ARG A 319 1.28 4.66 -3.64
CA ARG A 319 1.85 5.63 -4.62
C ARG A 319 0.88 6.77 -4.94
N SER A 320 -0.42 6.47 -4.98
CA SER A 320 -1.50 7.44 -5.22
C SER A 320 -2.32 7.81 -3.97
N TYR A 321 -2.55 6.88 -3.04
CA TYR A 321 -3.44 7.12 -1.88
C TYR A 321 -2.68 7.70 -0.69
N THR A 322 -3.05 8.89 -0.26
CA THR A 322 -2.33 9.61 0.82
C THR A 322 -2.85 9.25 2.22
N GLY A 323 -4.14 8.96 2.35
CA GLY A 323 -4.86 8.74 3.62
C GLY A 323 -5.46 10.02 4.21
N VAL A 324 -6.02 9.93 5.42
CA VAL A 324 -6.66 11.06 6.13
C VAL A 324 -6.26 11.17 7.61
N ASP A 325 -6.28 12.40 8.10
CA ASP A 325 -6.29 12.71 9.53
C ASP A 325 -7.69 12.53 10.12
N GLY A 326 -7.80 12.62 11.45
CA GLY A 326 -9.03 12.43 12.19
C GLY A 326 -10.09 13.50 11.95
N GLN A 327 -9.71 14.74 11.59
CA GLN A 327 -10.68 15.79 11.27
C GLN A 327 -11.26 15.58 9.86
N LYS A 328 -10.44 15.21 8.88
CA LYS A 328 -10.87 14.74 7.55
C LYS A 328 -11.71 13.45 7.65
N LEU A 329 -11.33 12.53 8.54
CA LEU A 329 -12.10 11.32 8.85
C LEU A 329 -13.46 11.66 9.47
N ALA A 330 -13.51 12.48 10.51
CA ALA A 330 -14.76 12.93 11.14
C ALA A 330 -15.66 13.65 10.13
N ALA A 331 -15.10 14.53 9.28
CA ALA A 331 -15.82 15.18 8.20
C ALA A 331 -16.38 14.18 7.17
N LEU A 332 -15.65 13.13 6.81
CA LEU A 332 -16.15 12.04 5.97
C LEU A 332 -17.24 11.22 6.68
N MET A 333 -17.10 10.91 7.98
CA MET A 333 -18.15 10.19 8.72
C MET A 333 -19.45 11.01 8.73
N ILE A 334 -19.36 12.33 8.83
CA ILE A 334 -20.49 13.26 8.68
C ILE A 334 -21.01 13.30 7.23
N GLU A 335 -20.13 13.35 6.22
CA GLU A 335 -20.50 13.24 4.78
C GLU A 335 -21.32 11.98 4.51
N LEU A 336 -20.92 10.86 5.12
CA LEU A 336 -21.58 9.55 5.01
C LEU A 336 -22.84 9.43 5.89
N GLY A 337 -23.20 10.44 6.70
CA GLY A 337 -24.44 10.49 7.46
C GLY A 337 -24.38 9.97 8.91
N SER A 338 -23.19 9.91 9.51
CA SER A 338 -23.01 9.49 10.91
C SER A 338 -23.41 10.60 11.89
N ASP A 339 -24.26 10.28 12.87
CA ASP A 339 -24.57 11.18 14.01
C ASP A 339 -23.61 10.95 15.19
N GLN A 340 -23.17 9.70 15.37
CA GLN A 340 -22.03 9.33 16.21
C GLN A 340 -21.00 8.57 15.36
N ALA A 341 -19.71 8.71 15.66
CA ALA A 341 -18.68 7.86 15.04
C ALA A 341 -17.47 7.66 15.95
N ILE A 342 -16.83 6.50 15.85
CA ILE A 342 -15.64 6.10 16.60
C ILE A 342 -14.51 5.68 15.66
N LEU A 343 -13.27 6.01 16.05
CA LEU A 343 -12.05 5.53 15.39
C LEU A 343 -11.82 4.06 15.77
N MET A 344 -11.53 3.20 14.80
CA MET A 344 -11.03 1.83 15.04
C MET A 344 -9.51 1.79 14.81
N ASP A 345 -8.85 0.65 15.02
CA ASP A 345 -7.41 0.54 14.70
C ASP A 345 -7.14 0.83 13.21
N GLY A 346 -5.97 1.39 12.91
CA GLY A 346 -5.65 1.98 11.62
C GLY A 346 -4.33 1.51 11.03
N GLY A 347 -3.78 2.28 10.09
CA GLY A 347 -2.54 1.94 9.42
C GLY A 347 -2.63 0.60 8.69
N GLY A 348 -1.63 -0.28 8.80
CA GLY A 348 -1.64 -1.60 8.15
C GLY A 348 -2.68 -2.57 8.70
N SER A 349 -3.29 -2.27 9.86
CA SER A 349 -4.46 -3.02 10.34
C SER A 349 -5.69 -2.75 9.47
N THR A 350 -5.77 -1.57 8.83
CA THR A 350 -6.87 -1.10 7.98
C THR A 350 -7.14 -2.09 6.84
N THR A 351 -8.12 -2.96 7.08
CA THR A 351 -8.49 -4.03 6.15
C THR A 351 -10.00 -4.10 6.09
N MET A 352 -10.57 -4.04 4.89
CA MET A 352 -11.96 -4.39 4.62
C MET A 352 -12.00 -5.55 3.64
N ALA A 353 -12.77 -6.58 3.98
CA ALA A 353 -13.08 -7.68 3.08
C ALA A 353 -14.58 -7.76 2.82
N VAL A 354 -14.97 -8.01 1.57
CA VAL A 354 -16.36 -8.03 1.10
C VAL A 354 -16.54 -9.21 0.15
N ARG A 355 -17.68 -9.90 0.25
CA ARG A 355 -18.20 -10.79 -0.80
C ARG A 355 -19.05 -9.92 -1.72
N GLN A 356 -18.49 -9.53 -2.86
CA GLN A 356 -19.18 -8.68 -3.84
C GLN A 356 -20.39 -9.39 -4.47
N LEU A 357 -21.27 -8.64 -5.13
CA LEU A 357 -22.50 -9.19 -5.68
C LEU A 357 -22.22 -10.37 -6.63
N GLY A 358 -22.97 -11.46 -6.47
CA GLY A 358 -22.81 -12.66 -7.29
C GLY A 358 -21.54 -13.47 -7.03
N GLU A 359 -20.66 -13.07 -6.10
CA GLU A 359 -19.49 -13.84 -5.68
C GLU A 359 -19.79 -14.78 -4.49
N SER A 360 -19.00 -15.84 -4.34
CA SER A 360 -19.15 -16.84 -3.28
C SER A 360 -18.22 -16.67 -2.08
N ALA A 361 -17.19 -15.83 -2.18
CA ALA A 361 -16.14 -15.68 -1.18
C ALA A 361 -15.85 -14.21 -0.86
N VAL A 362 -15.44 -13.92 0.38
CA VAL A 362 -14.95 -12.59 0.76
C VAL A 362 -13.54 -12.35 0.20
N LYS A 363 -13.31 -11.16 -0.35
CA LYS A 363 -12.01 -10.68 -0.85
C LYS A 363 -11.67 -9.35 -0.19
N VAL A 364 -10.38 -9.04 -0.01
CA VAL A 364 -9.95 -7.71 0.42
C VAL A 364 -10.24 -6.71 -0.71
N VAL A 365 -10.94 -5.61 -0.40
CA VAL A 365 -11.37 -4.59 -1.39
C VAL A 365 -10.61 -3.27 -1.29
N ASN A 366 -9.86 -3.07 -0.20
CA ASN A 366 -8.96 -1.94 -0.02
C ASN A 366 -7.51 -2.35 -0.37
N ALA A 367 -6.56 -1.42 -0.24
CA ALA A 367 -5.13 -1.67 -0.44
C ALA A 367 -4.38 -1.67 0.91
N PRO A 368 -4.18 -2.85 1.56
CA PRO A 368 -3.43 -2.95 2.80
C PRO A 368 -2.04 -2.33 2.68
N SER A 369 -1.69 -1.44 3.60
CA SER A 369 -0.48 -0.63 3.44
C SER A 369 0.84 -1.37 3.59
N ASP A 370 0.76 -2.60 4.08
CA ASP A 370 1.90 -3.48 4.29
C ASP A 370 2.03 -4.44 3.09
N GLY A 371 1.46 -4.07 1.93
CA GLY A 371 1.37 -4.88 0.70
C GLY A 371 0.47 -6.12 0.82
N ASN A 372 0.26 -6.58 2.04
CA ASN A 372 -0.55 -7.72 2.45
C ASN A 372 -1.38 -7.31 3.69
N GLN A 373 -2.42 -8.08 3.99
CA GLN A 373 -3.20 -7.92 5.22
C GLN A 373 -2.35 -8.21 6.48
N ARG A 374 -2.36 -7.30 7.45
CA ARG A 374 -1.73 -7.49 8.77
C ARG A 374 -2.45 -8.58 9.58
N ARG A 375 -1.70 -9.25 10.47
CA ARG A 375 -2.27 -10.06 11.57
C ARG A 375 -2.77 -9.15 12.69
N ILE A 376 -4.06 -9.18 12.98
CA ILE A 376 -4.81 -8.35 13.95
C ILE A 376 -5.43 -9.21 15.05
N ILE A 377 -5.87 -8.61 16.15
CA ILE A 377 -6.38 -9.38 17.32
C ILE A 377 -7.84 -9.82 17.17
N ASN A 378 -8.67 -8.98 16.54
CA ASN A 378 -10.10 -9.16 16.35
C ASN A 378 -10.59 -8.37 15.12
N GLY A 379 -11.85 -8.57 14.76
CA GLY A 379 -12.50 -7.84 13.67
C GLY A 379 -14.02 -7.85 13.84
N LEU A 380 -14.70 -6.92 13.16
CA LEU A 380 -16.16 -6.85 13.15
C LEU A 380 -16.66 -7.38 11.81
N ALA A 381 -17.41 -8.49 11.84
CA ALA A 381 -17.98 -9.14 10.67
C ALA A 381 -19.45 -8.78 10.48
N VAL A 382 -19.88 -8.87 9.22
CA VAL A 382 -21.28 -8.87 8.80
C VAL A 382 -21.57 -10.24 8.20
N THR A 383 -22.52 -10.96 8.77
CA THR A 383 -22.91 -12.32 8.36
C THR A 383 -24.36 -12.35 7.86
N SER A 384 -24.71 -13.38 7.07
CA SER A 384 -26.08 -13.56 6.56
C SER A 384 -26.65 -14.90 7.00
N THR A 385 -27.79 -14.85 7.69
CA THR A 385 -28.61 -16.03 8.02
C THR A 385 -29.75 -16.25 7.01
N ALA A 386 -29.71 -15.56 5.86
CA ALA A 386 -30.71 -15.76 4.80
C ALA A 386 -30.50 -17.11 4.09
N PRO A 387 -31.55 -17.91 3.86
CA PRO A 387 -31.49 -19.05 2.95
C PRO A 387 -31.24 -18.55 1.51
N GLN A 388 -30.89 -19.46 0.60
CA GLN A 388 -30.89 -19.14 -0.84
C GLN A 388 -32.29 -18.68 -1.27
N GLY A 389 -32.37 -17.49 -1.86
CA GLY A 389 -33.59 -16.92 -2.40
C GLY A 389 -33.88 -17.30 -3.85
N GLU A 390 -34.91 -16.70 -4.41
CA GLU A 390 -35.18 -16.78 -5.86
C GLU A 390 -34.19 -15.91 -6.65
N LEU A 391 -33.96 -16.22 -7.93
CA LEU A 391 -33.12 -15.40 -8.82
C LEU A 391 -33.65 -13.95 -8.89
N ALA A 392 -32.89 -13.00 -8.35
CA ALA A 392 -33.23 -11.58 -8.43
C ALA A 392 -32.74 -10.96 -9.73
N GLY A 393 -31.51 -11.27 -10.16
CA GLY A 393 -30.91 -10.70 -11.36
C GLY A 393 -29.64 -11.42 -11.82
N LEU A 394 -29.02 -10.83 -12.84
CA LEU A 394 -27.80 -11.29 -13.48
C LEU A 394 -26.80 -10.14 -13.53
N MET A 395 -25.51 -10.46 -13.60
CA MET A 395 -24.44 -9.51 -13.88
C MET A 395 -23.36 -10.16 -14.72
N PHE A 396 -22.78 -9.40 -15.66
CA PHE A 396 -21.52 -9.82 -16.27
C PHE A 396 -20.41 -9.74 -15.22
N THR A 397 -19.60 -10.78 -15.10
CA THR A 397 -18.42 -10.75 -14.22
C THR A 397 -17.37 -9.82 -14.83
N ALA A 398 -16.65 -9.06 -14.00
CA ALA A 398 -15.63 -8.10 -14.46
C ALA A 398 -14.67 -8.74 -15.48
N GLY A 399 -14.52 -8.11 -16.65
CA GLY A 399 -13.87 -8.72 -17.80
C GLY A 399 -13.62 -7.75 -18.95
N GLN A 400 -13.11 -8.29 -20.05
CA GLN A 400 -12.65 -7.57 -21.24
C GLN A 400 -13.73 -6.63 -21.84
N GLU A 401 -13.46 -5.32 -21.88
CA GLU A 401 -14.39 -4.32 -22.45
C GLU A 401 -14.20 -4.07 -23.96
N SER A 402 -13.05 -4.47 -24.51
CA SER A 402 -12.68 -4.27 -25.92
C SER A 402 -12.31 -5.61 -26.59
N VAL A 403 -12.76 -5.85 -27.82
CA VAL A 403 -12.47 -7.09 -28.56
C VAL A 403 -12.08 -6.81 -30.00
N PHE A 404 -11.07 -7.49 -30.53
CA PHE A 404 -10.72 -7.41 -31.95
C PHE A 404 -11.77 -8.11 -32.83
N VAL A 405 -12.14 -7.50 -33.96
CA VAL A 405 -13.03 -8.12 -34.96
C VAL A 405 -12.53 -9.52 -35.35
N ASN A 406 -13.48 -10.46 -35.47
CA ASN A 406 -13.25 -11.89 -35.67
C ASN A 406 -12.46 -12.64 -34.57
N GLN A 407 -12.24 -12.04 -33.39
CA GLN A 407 -11.83 -12.78 -32.19
C GLN A 407 -13.04 -13.27 -31.39
N PRO A 408 -12.94 -14.46 -30.77
CA PRO A 408 -13.86 -14.86 -29.71
C PRO A 408 -13.48 -14.18 -28.40
N MET A 409 -14.44 -13.49 -27.78
CA MET A 409 -14.38 -13.03 -26.39
C MET A 409 -15.33 -13.90 -25.55
N ASN A 410 -14.82 -14.52 -24.49
CA ASN A 410 -15.66 -15.28 -23.56
C ASN A 410 -16.62 -14.33 -22.81
N LEU A 411 -17.91 -14.64 -22.84
CA LEU A 411 -18.91 -13.98 -22.00
C LEU A 411 -19.06 -14.79 -20.71
N GLN A 412 -19.01 -14.13 -19.57
CA GLN A 412 -19.19 -14.74 -18.25
C GLN A 412 -20.20 -13.92 -17.44
N VAL A 413 -21.16 -14.61 -16.84
CA VAL A 413 -22.30 -14.04 -16.12
C VAL A 413 -22.50 -14.82 -14.84
N SER A 414 -22.67 -14.12 -13.72
CA SER A 414 -23.14 -14.67 -12.46
C SER A 414 -24.61 -14.29 -12.22
N GLY A 415 -25.32 -15.14 -11.48
CA GLY A 415 -26.65 -14.83 -10.95
C GLY A 415 -26.55 -14.40 -9.50
N TYR A 416 -27.51 -13.59 -9.05
CA TYR A 416 -27.69 -13.28 -7.63
C TYR A 416 -29.15 -13.41 -7.22
N ASP A 417 -29.39 -13.79 -5.97
CA ASP A 417 -30.72 -14.06 -5.43
C ASP A 417 -31.36 -12.82 -4.75
N THR A 418 -32.58 -12.97 -4.24
CA THR A 418 -33.33 -11.91 -3.52
C THR A 418 -32.66 -11.41 -2.25
N TYR A 419 -31.61 -12.08 -1.78
CA TYR A 419 -30.77 -11.68 -0.65
C TYR A 419 -29.34 -11.31 -1.08
N TYR A 420 -29.11 -11.12 -2.38
CA TYR A 420 -27.83 -10.76 -3.02
C TYR A 420 -26.73 -11.82 -2.90
N GLN A 421 -27.07 -13.04 -2.50
CA GLN A 421 -26.15 -14.17 -2.48
C GLN A 421 -25.96 -14.72 -3.90
N ALA A 422 -24.80 -15.30 -4.19
CA ALA A 422 -24.55 -15.95 -5.48
C ALA A 422 -25.61 -17.03 -5.76
N TYR A 423 -26.19 -16.99 -6.97
CA TYR A 423 -27.22 -17.93 -7.41
C TYR A 423 -26.63 -18.89 -8.47
N PRO A 424 -26.74 -20.22 -8.30
CA PRO A 424 -26.18 -21.18 -9.24
C PRO A 424 -26.93 -21.15 -10.59
N LEU A 425 -26.23 -20.77 -11.66
CA LEU A 425 -26.76 -20.80 -13.03
C LEU A 425 -26.54 -22.18 -13.65
N GLU A 426 -27.59 -22.72 -14.28
CA GLU A 426 -27.51 -24.00 -15.00
C GLU A 426 -26.59 -23.88 -16.23
N SER A 427 -25.67 -24.84 -16.39
CA SER A 427 -24.65 -24.79 -17.43
C SER A 427 -25.27 -24.79 -18.84
N GLY A 428 -25.00 -23.75 -19.62
CA GLY A 428 -25.56 -23.56 -20.97
C GLY A 428 -27.00 -23.05 -21.02
N ALA A 429 -27.65 -22.78 -19.88
CA ALA A 429 -29.01 -22.24 -19.83
C ALA A 429 -29.08 -20.72 -19.98
N VAL A 430 -27.96 -20.01 -19.77
CA VAL A 430 -27.84 -18.57 -20.06
C VAL A 430 -27.86 -18.37 -21.57
N THR A 431 -28.85 -17.63 -22.06
CA THR A 431 -28.96 -17.24 -23.46
C THR A 431 -28.30 -15.88 -23.68
N TYR A 432 -27.62 -15.70 -24.82
CA TYR A 432 -26.91 -14.48 -25.15
C TYR A 432 -27.32 -13.97 -26.53
N ARG A 433 -27.43 -12.66 -26.70
CA ARG A 433 -27.69 -12.02 -28.00
C ARG A 433 -27.00 -10.67 -28.12
N VAL A 434 -26.55 -10.33 -29.33
CA VAL A 434 -26.19 -8.96 -29.69
C VAL A 434 -27.48 -8.18 -29.94
N VAL A 435 -27.70 -7.09 -29.20
CA VAL A 435 -28.89 -6.23 -29.34
C VAL A 435 -28.58 -4.92 -30.09
N GLU A 436 -27.32 -4.48 -30.09
CA GLU A 436 -26.83 -3.37 -30.90
C GLU A 436 -25.41 -3.66 -31.43
N GLY A 437 -25.06 -3.09 -32.59
CA GLY A 437 -23.77 -3.31 -33.26
C GLY A 437 -23.80 -4.45 -34.28
N LYS A 438 -22.62 -4.92 -34.71
CA LYS A 438 -22.45 -6.02 -35.67
C LYS A 438 -21.60 -7.13 -35.08
N GLY A 439 -22.25 -8.21 -34.68
CA GLY A 439 -21.62 -9.41 -34.18
C GLY A 439 -22.65 -10.49 -33.88
N ARG A 440 -22.17 -11.64 -33.42
CA ARG A 440 -23.00 -12.78 -32.99
C ARG A 440 -22.39 -13.45 -31.76
N VAL A 441 -23.17 -14.27 -31.07
CA VAL A 441 -22.69 -15.08 -29.94
C VAL A 441 -22.84 -16.56 -30.29
N GLU A 442 -21.73 -17.30 -30.18
CA GLU A 442 -21.65 -18.74 -30.45
C GLU A 442 -20.94 -19.40 -29.26
N ASN A 443 -21.50 -20.46 -28.68
CA ASN A 443 -20.90 -21.19 -27.55
C ASN A 443 -20.48 -20.31 -26.35
N GLN A 444 -21.29 -19.29 -26.00
CA GLN A 444 -20.98 -18.27 -24.96
C GLN A 444 -19.78 -17.36 -25.30
N GLN A 445 -19.35 -17.31 -26.56
CA GLN A 445 -18.32 -16.40 -27.06
C GLN A 445 -18.92 -15.35 -27.99
N LEU A 446 -18.70 -14.07 -27.68
CA LEU A 446 -18.96 -12.97 -28.62
C LEU A 446 -17.94 -13.02 -29.75
N ILE A 447 -18.42 -12.88 -30.99
CA ILE A 447 -17.60 -12.62 -32.17
C ILE A 447 -18.11 -11.34 -32.81
N ALA A 448 -17.30 -10.27 -32.74
CA ALA A 448 -17.57 -9.02 -33.43
C ALA A 448 -17.26 -9.14 -34.94
N GLU A 449 -18.15 -8.64 -35.78
CA GLU A 449 -18.08 -8.75 -37.25
C GLU A 449 -17.71 -7.44 -37.95
N ALA A 450 -17.85 -6.31 -37.25
CA ALA A 450 -17.30 -5.01 -37.67
C ALA A 450 -16.89 -4.18 -36.45
N ALA A 451 -15.96 -3.25 -36.65
CA ALA A 451 -15.50 -2.34 -35.62
C ALA A 451 -16.57 -1.29 -35.24
N GLY A 452 -16.51 -0.79 -34.01
CA GLY A 452 -17.50 0.09 -33.40
C GLY A 452 -18.08 -0.52 -32.12
N THR A 453 -19.11 0.09 -31.56
CA THR A 453 -19.72 -0.35 -30.30
C THR A 453 -20.73 -1.48 -30.54
N LEU A 454 -20.71 -2.49 -29.68
CA LEU A 454 -21.73 -3.54 -29.57
C LEU A 454 -22.37 -3.47 -28.19
N ILE A 455 -23.63 -3.90 -28.10
CA ILE A 455 -24.28 -4.20 -26.82
C ILE A 455 -24.71 -5.67 -26.85
N VAL A 456 -24.23 -6.43 -25.86
CA VAL A 456 -24.58 -7.85 -25.67
C VAL A 456 -25.49 -7.96 -24.46
N GLU A 457 -26.64 -8.60 -24.65
CA GLU A 457 -27.55 -8.97 -23.57
C GLU A 457 -27.41 -10.46 -23.24
N ALA A 458 -27.31 -10.77 -21.95
CA ALA A 458 -27.46 -12.12 -21.41
C ALA A 458 -28.82 -12.25 -20.71
N SER A 459 -29.51 -13.38 -20.85
CA SER A 459 -30.80 -13.63 -20.19
C SER A 459 -31.01 -15.08 -19.74
N PHE A 460 -31.61 -15.24 -18.56
CA PHE A 460 -31.91 -16.52 -17.90
C PHE A 460 -33.13 -16.34 -16.99
N GLN A 461 -34.06 -17.31 -17.02
CA GLN A 461 -35.31 -17.32 -16.22
C GLN A 461 -36.08 -15.97 -16.17
N GLY A 462 -36.12 -15.25 -17.30
CA GLY A 462 -36.85 -13.98 -17.42
C GLY A 462 -36.13 -12.75 -16.85
N LYS A 463 -34.90 -12.91 -16.34
CA LYS A 463 -33.98 -11.79 -16.04
C LYS A 463 -33.05 -11.55 -17.22
N SER A 464 -32.63 -10.30 -17.43
CA SER A 464 -31.54 -9.99 -18.36
C SER A 464 -30.63 -8.89 -17.83
N VAL A 465 -29.42 -8.83 -18.39
CA VAL A 465 -28.40 -7.80 -18.15
C VAL A 465 -27.65 -7.54 -19.45
N SER A 466 -27.18 -6.31 -19.67
CA SER A 466 -26.45 -5.92 -20.89
C SER A 466 -25.07 -5.37 -20.57
N GLN A 467 -24.08 -5.68 -21.42
CA GLN A 467 -22.73 -5.12 -21.40
C GLN A 467 -22.44 -4.42 -22.74
N THR A 468 -21.88 -3.21 -22.67
CA THR A 468 -21.33 -2.49 -23.82
C THR A 468 -19.91 -2.99 -24.07
N ILE A 469 -19.58 -3.36 -25.31
CA ILE A 469 -18.28 -3.90 -25.70
C ILE A 469 -17.79 -3.16 -26.95
N GLN A 470 -16.54 -2.69 -26.95
CA GLN A 470 -15.96 -1.95 -28.07
C GLN A 470 -15.23 -2.92 -29.02
N ALA A 471 -15.75 -3.11 -30.24
CA ALA A 471 -15.06 -3.84 -31.27
C ALA A 471 -13.98 -2.97 -31.94
N LEU A 472 -12.73 -3.43 -31.84
CA LEU A 472 -11.57 -2.81 -32.47
C LEU A 472 -11.43 -3.29 -33.93
N SER A 473 -10.85 -2.43 -34.78
CA SER A 473 -10.35 -2.79 -36.12
C SER A 473 -9.37 -3.95 -36.05
N GLU A 474 -8.97 -4.52 -37.20
CA GLU A 474 -7.97 -5.60 -37.22
C GLU A 474 -6.65 -5.27 -36.49
N VAL A 475 -5.98 -6.30 -35.96
CA VAL A 475 -4.70 -6.15 -35.25
C VAL A 475 -3.65 -5.60 -36.22
N ALA A 476 -3.02 -4.49 -35.83
CA ALA A 476 -1.97 -3.77 -36.57
C ALA A 476 -0.62 -3.70 -35.83
N GLY A 477 -0.56 -4.23 -34.61
CA GLY A 477 0.63 -4.37 -33.76
C GLY A 477 0.36 -5.33 -32.60
N LEU A 478 1.41 -5.79 -31.90
CA LEU A 478 1.30 -6.66 -30.74
C LEU A 478 2.13 -6.10 -29.57
N GLN A 479 1.78 -6.48 -28.34
CA GLN A 479 2.62 -6.28 -27.15
C GLN A 479 2.57 -7.52 -26.27
N ILE A 480 3.70 -7.91 -25.66
CA ILE A 480 3.71 -8.89 -24.56
C ILE A 480 3.81 -8.13 -23.25
N HIS A 481 3.01 -8.52 -22.26
CA HIS A 481 3.15 -8.03 -20.88
C HIS A 481 3.49 -9.18 -19.94
N VAL A 482 4.42 -8.91 -19.03
CA VAL A 482 4.88 -9.82 -17.97
C VAL A 482 4.99 -9.03 -16.66
N PRO A 483 4.70 -9.62 -15.49
CA PRO A 483 4.80 -8.91 -14.21
C PRO A 483 6.27 -8.69 -13.77
N ARG A 484 7.23 -9.36 -14.42
CA ARG A 484 8.68 -9.27 -14.16
C ARG A 484 9.50 -9.83 -15.33
N TYR A 485 10.71 -9.30 -15.52
CA TYR A 485 11.66 -9.75 -16.55
C TYR A 485 12.69 -10.77 -16.03
N THR A 486 12.65 -11.08 -14.74
CA THR A 486 13.59 -11.99 -14.04
C THR A 486 12.80 -13.01 -13.23
N LEU A 487 13.18 -14.30 -13.32
CA LEU A 487 12.60 -15.39 -12.55
C LEU A 487 13.70 -16.22 -11.89
N ASN A 488 13.43 -16.75 -10.70
CA ASN A 488 14.25 -17.82 -10.13
C ASN A 488 14.01 -19.13 -10.91
N PRO A 489 15.00 -20.05 -10.96
CA PRO A 489 14.81 -21.40 -11.50
C PRO A 489 13.58 -22.09 -10.88
N GLY A 490 12.74 -22.70 -11.71
CA GLY A 490 11.49 -23.35 -11.29
C GLY A 490 10.33 -22.41 -10.93
N ALA A 491 10.48 -21.08 -11.00
CA ALA A 491 9.37 -20.14 -10.72
C ALA A 491 8.43 -19.95 -11.92
N SER A 492 7.18 -19.57 -11.64
CA SER A 492 6.15 -19.27 -12.65
C SER A 492 5.82 -17.77 -12.73
N MET A 493 5.17 -17.34 -13.81
CA MET A 493 4.46 -16.06 -13.90
C MET A 493 3.36 -16.09 -14.96
N SER A 494 2.40 -15.16 -14.88
CA SER A 494 1.47 -14.88 -15.99
C SER A 494 2.17 -14.18 -17.15
N VAL A 495 1.71 -14.45 -18.37
CA VAL A 495 2.11 -13.78 -19.61
C VAL A 495 0.85 -13.49 -20.42
N THR A 496 0.57 -12.22 -20.67
CA THR A 496 -0.52 -11.79 -21.55
C THR A 496 0.05 -11.22 -22.86
N VAL A 497 -0.73 -11.31 -23.93
CA VAL A 497 -0.40 -10.68 -25.21
C VAL A 497 -1.59 -9.85 -25.67
N GLU A 498 -1.34 -8.58 -25.94
CA GLU A 498 -2.32 -7.66 -26.49
C GLU A 498 -2.16 -7.51 -28.00
N GLY A 499 -3.29 -7.31 -28.67
CA GLY A 499 -3.33 -6.70 -29.98
C GLY A 499 -3.46 -5.20 -29.85
N ILE A 500 -2.92 -4.48 -30.83
CA ILE A 500 -3.03 -3.03 -30.97
C ILE A 500 -3.67 -2.74 -32.33
N ASP A 501 -4.70 -1.90 -32.39
CA ASP A 501 -5.37 -1.51 -33.63
C ASP A 501 -4.64 -0.34 -34.35
N PRO A 502 -4.99 0.01 -35.60
CA PRO A 502 -4.40 1.11 -36.37
C PRO A 502 -4.46 2.51 -35.70
N ASN A 503 -5.23 2.67 -34.62
CA ASN A 503 -5.43 3.92 -33.89
C ASN A 503 -4.77 3.88 -32.50
N GLY A 504 -4.13 2.77 -32.11
CA GLY A 504 -3.49 2.60 -30.79
C GLY A 504 -4.41 2.12 -29.68
N PHE A 505 -5.64 1.66 -30.00
CA PHE A 505 -6.48 0.99 -29.00
C PHE A 505 -6.02 -0.45 -28.79
N ARG A 506 -6.14 -0.93 -27.55
CA ARG A 506 -5.60 -2.22 -27.10
C ARG A 506 -6.69 -3.17 -26.61
N ALA A 507 -6.43 -4.46 -26.76
CA ALA A 507 -7.21 -5.52 -26.13
C ALA A 507 -6.39 -6.82 -26.01
N PRO A 508 -6.58 -7.62 -24.95
CA PRO A 508 -5.93 -8.91 -24.82
C PRO A 508 -6.42 -9.89 -25.90
N LEU A 509 -5.50 -10.68 -26.45
CA LEU A 509 -5.78 -11.74 -27.42
C LEU A 509 -5.96 -13.09 -26.72
N SER A 510 -6.76 -13.97 -27.32
CA SER A 510 -6.87 -15.34 -26.85
C SER A 510 -5.54 -16.07 -27.01
N MET A 511 -4.94 -16.51 -25.90
CA MET A 511 -3.66 -17.25 -25.88
C MET A 511 -3.68 -18.54 -26.71
N SER A 512 -4.87 -19.07 -27.05
CA SER A 512 -5.03 -20.21 -27.97
C SER A 512 -4.77 -19.87 -29.45
N ARG A 513 -4.72 -18.58 -29.81
CA ARG A 513 -4.47 -18.07 -31.16
C ARG A 513 -3.09 -17.44 -31.35
N VAL A 514 -2.41 -17.08 -30.26
CA VAL A 514 -1.06 -16.49 -30.29
C VAL A 514 -0.02 -17.61 -30.25
N GLN A 515 0.88 -17.66 -31.22
CA GLN A 515 2.03 -18.58 -31.17
C GLN A 515 3.15 -17.91 -30.36
N ILE A 516 3.53 -18.50 -29.23
CA ILE A 516 4.62 -17.99 -28.38
C ILE A 516 5.74 -19.03 -28.26
N THR A 517 6.99 -18.60 -28.44
CA THR A 517 8.18 -19.44 -28.30
C THR A 517 9.19 -18.83 -27.33
N ASP A 518 9.81 -19.67 -26.50
CA ASP A 518 11.01 -19.38 -25.74
C ASP A 518 12.22 -19.68 -26.63
N GLN A 519 13.00 -18.66 -27.02
CA GLN A 519 14.07 -18.83 -28.01
C GLN A 519 15.23 -19.76 -27.57
N GLN A 520 15.44 -19.92 -26.26
CA GLN A 520 16.53 -20.75 -25.72
C GLN A 520 16.01 -22.03 -25.04
N GLY A 521 14.70 -22.16 -24.80
CA GLY A 521 14.09 -23.26 -24.08
C GLY A 521 14.50 -23.28 -22.60
N LEU A 522 14.44 -22.13 -21.92
CA LEU A 522 14.70 -22.04 -20.48
C LEU A 522 13.46 -22.37 -19.64
N GLY A 523 12.26 -22.29 -20.22
CA GLY A 523 11.00 -22.65 -19.60
C GLY A 523 9.96 -23.16 -20.61
N THR A 524 8.71 -23.23 -20.16
CA THR A 524 7.55 -23.68 -20.96
C THR A 524 6.38 -22.73 -20.76
N LEU A 525 5.52 -22.57 -21.76
CA LEU A 525 4.29 -21.76 -21.66
C LEU A 525 3.05 -22.66 -21.80
N SER A 526 2.06 -22.47 -20.93
CA SER A 526 0.74 -23.09 -21.07
C SER A 526 -0.35 -22.12 -20.58
N ASN A 527 -1.41 -21.93 -21.36
CA ASN A 527 -2.60 -21.14 -21.00
C ASN A 527 -2.31 -19.73 -20.41
N GLY A 528 -1.27 -19.04 -20.89
CA GLY A 528 -0.88 -17.72 -20.35
C GLY A 528 -0.07 -17.76 -19.05
N VAL A 529 0.46 -18.91 -18.67
CA VAL A 529 1.44 -19.05 -17.57
C VAL A 529 2.76 -19.55 -18.16
N TYR A 530 3.84 -18.81 -17.90
CA TYR A 530 5.21 -19.23 -18.18
C TYR A 530 5.82 -19.86 -16.93
N GLN A 531 6.40 -21.04 -17.10
CA GLN A 531 7.02 -21.85 -16.07
C GLN A 531 8.51 -22.00 -16.39
N ALA A 532 9.37 -21.38 -15.60
CA ALA A 532 10.81 -21.52 -15.72
C ALA A 532 11.25 -22.98 -15.42
N GLY A 533 12.24 -23.45 -16.15
CA GLY A 533 12.98 -24.68 -15.86
C GLY A 533 14.08 -24.45 -14.82
N GLN A 534 14.97 -25.45 -14.68
CA GLN A 534 16.09 -25.42 -13.74
C GLN A 534 17.42 -24.93 -14.35
N ARG A 535 17.41 -24.52 -15.63
CA ARG A 535 18.60 -24.01 -16.33
C ARG A 535 18.58 -22.48 -16.30
N GLU A 536 19.59 -21.90 -15.66
CA GLU A 536 19.83 -20.46 -15.68
C GLU A 536 20.32 -19.97 -17.06
N GLY A 537 20.12 -18.68 -17.33
CA GLY A 537 20.47 -18.02 -18.59
C GLY A 537 19.48 -16.92 -18.96
N THR A 538 19.68 -16.30 -20.12
CA THR A 538 18.70 -15.37 -20.71
C THR A 538 18.03 -15.98 -21.94
N THR A 539 16.80 -15.55 -22.18
CA THR A 539 16.02 -15.92 -23.36
C THR A 539 15.18 -14.72 -23.81
N VAL A 540 14.45 -14.91 -24.90
CA VAL A 540 13.41 -14.00 -25.37
C VAL A 540 12.15 -14.83 -25.58
N LEU A 541 11.04 -14.43 -24.97
CA LEU A 541 9.73 -14.92 -25.39
C LEU A 541 9.30 -14.12 -26.61
N ARG A 542 8.99 -14.78 -27.72
CA ARG A 542 8.46 -14.14 -28.93
C ARG A 542 7.04 -14.60 -29.18
N ALA A 543 6.11 -13.65 -29.19
CA ALA A 543 4.73 -13.85 -29.57
C ALA A 543 4.55 -13.49 -31.04
N SER A 544 3.69 -14.23 -31.74
CA SER A 544 3.31 -13.93 -33.11
C SER A 544 1.84 -14.23 -33.37
N TYR A 545 1.21 -13.35 -34.14
CA TYR A 545 -0.22 -13.40 -34.48
C TYR A 545 -0.45 -12.63 -35.79
N ASN A 546 -1.13 -13.24 -36.77
CA ASN A 546 -1.42 -12.67 -38.09
C ASN A 546 -0.22 -12.00 -38.83
N GLY A 547 1.00 -12.48 -38.59
CA GLY A 547 2.24 -11.94 -39.19
C GLY A 547 2.90 -10.81 -38.39
N TYR A 548 2.19 -10.23 -37.41
CA TYR A 548 2.79 -9.35 -36.41
C TYR A 548 3.59 -10.16 -35.38
N GLN A 549 4.58 -9.52 -34.78
CA GLN A 549 5.40 -10.06 -33.71
C GLN A 549 5.53 -9.06 -32.57
N ALA A 550 5.76 -9.58 -31.37
CA ALA A 550 6.22 -8.85 -30.20
C ALA A 550 7.14 -9.76 -29.40
N ALA A 551 8.01 -9.19 -28.58
CA ALA A 551 9.00 -9.96 -27.84
C ALA A 551 9.36 -9.31 -26.51
N VAL A 552 9.64 -10.15 -25.51
CA VAL A 552 10.09 -9.72 -24.19
C VAL A 552 11.33 -10.53 -23.77
N PRO A 553 12.43 -9.87 -23.38
CA PRO A 553 13.62 -10.58 -22.92
C PRO A 553 13.43 -11.00 -21.47
N LEU A 554 13.81 -12.23 -21.13
CA LEU A 554 13.75 -12.76 -19.77
C LEU A 554 15.11 -13.28 -19.30
N SER A 555 15.33 -13.23 -17.98
CA SER A 555 16.41 -13.94 -17.31
C SER A 555 15.85 -14.99 -16.35
N ILE A 556 16.47 -16.17 -16.35
CA ILE A 556 16.27 -17.24 -15.36
C ILE A 556 17.55 -17.32 -14.54
N GLY A 557 17.45 -17.10 -13.23
CA GLY A 557 18.61 -16.97 -12.35
C GLY A 557 19.34 -15.62 -12.47
N MET A 558 20.53 -15.54 -11.88
CA MET A 558 21.32 -14.31 -11.74
C MET A 558 22.81 -14.59 -11.91
N GLN A 559 23.58 -13.62 -12.41
CA GLN A 559 25.04 -13.71 -12.44
C GLN A 559 25.59 -13.60 -11.02
N ARG A 560 26.17 -14.71 -10.53
CA ARG A 560 26.89 -14.76 -9.24
C ARG A 560 28.37 -14.43 -9.42
N GLN A 561 28.90 -13.56 -8.57
CA GLN A 561 30.35 -13.31 -8.44
C GLN A 561 30.75 -13.43 -6.97
N ALA A 562 31.59 -14.42 -6.64
CA ALA A 562 32.11 -14.61 -5.29
C ALA A 562 33.09 -13.49 -4.87
N ALA A 563 33.08 -13.15 -3.58
CA ALA A 563 34.15 -12.41 -2.92
C ALA A 563 35.35 -13.33 -2.61
N ALA A 564 36.46 -12.76 -2.11
CA ALA A 564 37.54 -13.57 -1.54
C ALA A 564 37.15 -14.16 -0.16
N SER A 565 37.95 -15.10 0.35
CA SER A 565 37.76 -15.69 1.68
C SER A 565 37.81 -14.59 2.77
N LEU A 566 36.87 -14.63 3.72
CA LEU A 566 36.54 -13.48 4.58
C LEU A 566 37.69 -13.04 5.51
N GLU A 567 38.61 -13.96 5.85
CA GLU A 567 39.79 -13.67 6.67
C GLU A 567 40.80 -12.75 5.95
N THR A 568 40.76 -12.67 4.61
CA THR A 568 41.69 -11.83 3.83
C THR A 568 41.43 -10.34 4.00
N TYR A 569 40.18 -9.96 4.33
CA TYR A 569 39.74 -8.58 4.48
C TYR A 569 40.06 -7.97 5.86
N GLN A 570 40.98 -8.58 6.61
CA GLN A 570 41.43 -8.15 7.95
C GLN A 570 40.26 -7.87 8.90
N PRO A 571 39.38 -8.87 9.15
CA PRO A 571 38.14 -8.64 9.86
C PRO A 571 38.36 -8.50 11.37
N ALA A 572 37.70 -7.52 11.97
CA ALA A 572 37.75 -7.22 13.39
C ALA A 572 36.36 -7.33 14.04
N PHE A 573 36.33 -7.65 15.35
CA PHE A 573 35.12 -7.53 16.15
C PHE A 573 34.86 -6.07 16.51
N LEU A 574 33.61 -5.63 16.33
CA LEU A 574 33.10 -4.42 16.96
C LEU A 574 31.76 -4.75 17.62
N GLY A 575 31.69 -4.62 18.94
CA GLY A 575 30.43 -4.69 19.69
C GLY A 575 29.78 -3.32 19.73
N TYR A 576 28.48 -3.28 19.48
CA TYR A 576 27.65 -2.08 19.53
C TYR A 576 26.38 -2.34 20.36
N PRO A 577 26.03 -1.53 21.37
CA PRO A 577 26.91 -0.58 22.06
C PRO A 577 28.18 -1.27 22.58
N ALA A 578 29.17 -0.50 23.05
CA ALA A 578 30.45 -1.05 23.50
C ALA A 578 30.35 -2.05 24.67
N ALA A 579 29.19 -2.17 25.31
CA ALA A 579 28.85 -3.22 26.27
C ALA A 579 28.81 -4.63 25.64
N VAL A 580 28.36 -4.77 24.38
CA VAL A 580 28.33 -6.04 23.64
C VAL A 580 29.75 -6.61 23.53
N LYS A 581 29.93 -7.84 24.04
CA LYS A 581 31.22 -8.55 24.00
C LYS A 581 31.20 -9.64 22.95
N GLY A 582 32.38 -10.12 22.59
CA GLY A 582 32.54 -11.10 21.53
C GLY A 582 33.94 -11.09 20.96
N SER A 583 34.14 -11.91 19.93
CA SER A 583 35.39 -11.96 19.18
C SER A 583 35.16 -12.48 17.76
N VAL A 584 35.90 -11.90 16.82
CA VAL A 584 36.06 -12.42 15.47
C VAL A 584 37.33 -13.24 15.41
N SER A 585 37.23 -14.47 14.92
CA SER A 585 38.36 -15.39 14.75
C SER A 585 38.18 -16.25 13.49
N THR A 586 39.26 -16.85 13.01
CA THR A 586 39.20 -17.77 11.85
C THR A 586 39.22 -19.21 12.34
N VAL A 587 38.30 -20.04 11.85
CA VAL A 587 38.21 -21.48 12.14
C VAL A 587 38.21 -22.30 10.85
N SER A 588 38.68 -23.54 10.90
CA SER A 588 38.59 -24.46 9.78
C SER A 588 37.19 -25.06 9.63
N GLY A 589 36.81 -25.46 8.41
CA GLY A 589 35.50 -26.07 8.12
C GLY A 589 34.47 -25.09 7.56
N GLY A 590 34.88 -24.23 6.62
CA GLY A 590 33.96 -23.37 5.88
C GLY A 590 32.96 -24.13 5.00
N ALA A 591 31.96 -23.41 4.50
CA ALA A 591 30.91 -23.92 3.63
C ALA A 591 31.32 -23.98 2.16
N VAL A 592 32.28 -23.12 1.77
CA VAL A 592 32.77 -22.87 0.42
C VAL A 592 34.30 -22.74 0.44
N ASN A 593 34.84 -22.04 1.43
CA ASN A 593 36.29 -21.92 1.66
C ASN A 593 36.79 -22.95 2.70
N PRO A 594 38.12 -23.23 2.77
CA PRO A 594 38.69 -24.11 3.80
C PRO A 594 38.44 -23.62 5.23
N ASN A 595 38.35 -22.30 5.39
CA ASN A 595 38.08 -21.62 6.65
C ASN A 595 36.71 -20.93 6.63
N ALA A 596 36.13 -20.74 7.80
CA ALA A 596 35.06 -19.77 8.05
C ALA A 596 35.51 -18.72 9.06
N LEU A 597 34.82 -17.58 9.02
CA LEU A 597 34.95 -16.55 10.03
C LEU A 597 33.97 -16.82 11.16
N ARG A 598 34.50 -17.13 12.35
CA ARG A 598 33.74 -17.31 13.58
C ARG A 598 33.51 -15.96 14.25
N LEU A 599 32.25 -15.62 14.46
CA LEU A 599 31.82 -14.56 15.36
C LEU A 599 31.24 -15.21 16.62
N ASP A 600 31.93 -15.06 17.74
CA ASP A 600 31.35 -15.25 19.06
C ASP A 600 30.78 -13.93 19.55
N PHE A 601 29.59 -13.95 20.15
CA PHE A 601 28.92 -12.74 20.62
C PHE A 601 28.14 -12.93 21.92
N ASP A 602 28.01 -11.82 22.64
CA ASP A 602 27.19 -11.66 23.82
C ASP A 602 26.29 -10.42 23.65
N LEU A 603 25.09 -10.64 23.10
CA LEU A 603 24.09 -9.58 22.92
C LEU A 603 23.34 -9.27 24.23
N THR A 604 23.60 -10.00 25.33
CA THR A 604 22.98 -9.74 26.64
C THR A 604 23.62 -8.57 27.41
N GLY A 605 24.60 -7.87 26.79
CA GLY A 605 25.39 -6.82 27.43
C GLY A 605 24.65 -5.49 27.67
N ALA A 606 23.59 -5.20 26.92
CA ALA A 606 22.73 -4.01 27.03
C ALA A 606 21.31 -4.36 26.57
N ILE A 607 20.30 -3.54 26.91
CA ILE A 607 18.90 -3.79 26.51
C ILE A 607 18.39 -2.91 25.35
N GLU A 608 19.17 -1.95 24.84
CA GLU A 608 19.00 -1.27 23.54
C GLU A 608 19.56 -2.14 22.39
N THR A 609 19.31 -1.81 21.11
CA THR A 609 19.77 -2.59 19.96
C THR A 609 21.24 -3.02 20.07
N THR A 610 21.45 -4.32 20.21
CA THR A 610 22.77 -4.93 20.37
C THR A 610 23.19 -5.60 19.06
N ALA A 611 24.32 -5.17 18.52
CA ALA A 611 24.92 -5.69 17.30
C ALA A 611 26.36 -6.16 17.55
N ALA A 612 26.68 -7.35 17.03
CA ALA A 612 28.03 -7.89 16.99
C ALA A 612 28.53 -7.89 15.54
N TYR A 613 29.39 -6.92 15.22
CA TYR A 613 29.90 -6.71 13.87
C TYR A 613 31.16 -7.51 13.58
N VAL A 614 31.19 -8.09 12.38
CA VAL A 614 32.40 -8.41 11.63
C VAL A 614 32.71 -7.19 10.76
N VAL A 615 33.64 -6.35 11.21
CA VAL A 615 34.10 -5.16 10.46
C VAL A 615 35.24 -5.56 9.54
N PHE A 616 35.09 -5.43 8.23
CA PHE A 616 36.17 -5.69 7.28
C PHE A 616 37.15 -4.52 7.27
N GLY A 617 38.38 -4.73 7.75
CA GLY A 617 39.46 -3.74 7.68
C GLY A 617 39.88 -3.34 6.26
N GLN A 618 39.46 -4.13 5.25
CA GLN A 618 39.43 -3.75 3.84
C GLN A 618 38.03 -4.03 3.27
N SER A 619 37.26 -3.00 2.93
CA SER A 619 35.89 -3.18 2.42
C SER A 619 35.85 -4.00 1.12
N ILE A 620 34.89 -4.92 1.03
CA ILE A 620 34.73 -5.87 -0.09
C ILE A 620 34.05 -5.15 -1.27
N SER A 621 34.72 -5.02 -2.42
CA SER A 621 34.12 -4.34 -3.59
C SER A 621 32.89 -5.07 -4.13
N ILE A 622 31.78 -4.34 -4.32
CA ILE A 622 30.53 -4.84 -4.89
C ILE A 622 30.53 -4.56 -6.41
N PRO A 623 30.36 -5.58 -7.26
CA PRO A 623 30.24 -5.40 -8.71
C PRO A 623 29.07 -4.48 -9.09
N ALA A 624 29.27 -3.67 -10.12
CA ALA A 624 28.19 -2.87 -10.70
C ALA A 624 27.02 -3.76 -11.15
N GLN A 625 25.80 -3.22 -11.08
CA GLN A 625 24.55 -3.93 -11.40
C GLN A 625 24.19 -5.08 -10.44
N THR A 626 24.93 -5.26 -9.33
CA THR A 626 24.48 -6.14 -8.23
C THR A 626 23.10 -5.71 -7.75
N SER A 627 22.17 -6.66 -7.65
CA SER A 627 20.79 -6.46 -7.16
C SER A 627 20.54 -7.14 -5.81
N ARG A 628 21.35 -8.16 -5.47
CA ARG A 628 21.23 -8.95 -4.24
C ARG A 628 22.62 -9.41 -3.79
N ILE A 629 22.82 -9.67 -2.51
CA ILE A 629 24.06 -10.23 -1.95
C ILE A 629 23.72 -11.55 -1.26
N SER A 630 24.49 -12.60 -1.54
CA SER A 630 24.43 -13.93 -0.93
C SER A 630 25.50 -14.06 0.15
N LEU A 631 25.21 -14.79 1.23
CA LEU A 631 26.11 -15.06 2.35
C LEU A 631 25.81 -16.45 2.92
N ARG A 632 26.84 -17.27 3.16
CA ARG A 632 26.69 -18.57 3.85
C ARG A 632 26.86 -18.36 5.35
N VAL A 633 25.93 -18.88 6.15
CA VAL A 633 25.97 -18.76 7.62
C VAL A 633 25.67 -20.07 8.32
N ASN A 634 26.52 -20.46 9.26
CA ASN A 634 26.29 -21.57 10.18
C ASN A 634 25.76 -21.05 11.51
N ALA A 635 24.66 -21.62 11.99
CA ALA A 635 24.12 -21.36 13.32
C ALA A 635 24.19 -22.63 14.19
N THR A 636 24.64 -22.49 15.43
CA THR A 636 24.72 -23.58 16.40
C THR A 636 23.37 -23.87 17.09
N GLU A 637 22.52 -22.85 17.18
CA GLU A 637 21.20 -22.86 17.79
C GLU A 637 20.25 -21.92 17.04
N THR A 638 18.95 -22.15 17.15
CA THR A 638 17.94 -21.20 16.67
C THR A 638 17.84 -20.02 17.62
N ALA A 639 17.93 -18.81 17.10
CA ALA A 639 17.71 -17.58 17.82
C ALA A 639 16.80 -16.67 16.96
N PRO A 640 15.99 -15.80 17.55
CA PRO A 640 15.22 -14.83 16.76
C PRO A 640 16.11 -13.77 16.08
N HIS A 641 17.43 -13.76 16.35
CA HIS A 641 18.46 -12.83 15.85
C HIS A 641 18.57 -12.65 14.33
N TRP A 642 18.98 -11.48 13.89
CA TRP A 642 19.05 -11.15 12.47
C TRP A 642 20.45 -10.96 11.95
N ILE A 643 20.64 -11.24 10.66
CA ILE A 643 21.90 -11.07 9.95
C ILE A 643 21.74 -10.02 8.84
N ARG A 644 22.57 -8.98 8.88
CA ARG A 644 22.63 -7.92 7.86
C ARG A 644 24.04 -7.63 7.36
N GLY A 645 24.11 -6.95 6.22
CA GLY A 645 25.31 -6.37 5.64
C GLY A 645 25.25 -4.85 5.64
N GLN A 646 26.39 -4.21 5.88
CA GLN A 646 26.59 -2.76 5.74
C GLN A 646 27.40 -2.49 4.47
N VAL A 647 26.73 -1.99 3.44
CA VAL A 647 27.25 -1.50 2.17
C VAL A 647 27.66 -0.03 2.28
N ARG A 648 28.45 0.52 1.36
CA ARG A 648 28.62 1.96 1.10
C ARG A 648 28.70 2.23 -0.40
N ASP A 649 28.09 3.32 -0.86
CA ASP A 649 27.90 3.67 -2.26
C ASP A 649 28.78 4.85 -2.72
N ALA A 650 28.68 5.21 -4.00
CA ALA A 650 29.51 6.23 -4.65
C ALA A 650 29.21 7.67 -4.19
N SER A 651 28.02 7.92 -3.63
CA SER A 651 27.69 9.21 -3.01
C SER A 651 28.31 9.35 -1.61
N GLY A 652 28.87 8.26 -1.08
CA GLY A 652 29.37 8.14 0.29
C GLY A 652 28.31 7.64 1.26
N GLN A 653 27.10 7.36 0.79
CA GLN A 653 26.01 6.84 1.59
C GLN A 653 26.28 5.38 1.98
N THR A 654 26.22 5.06 3.26
CA THR A 654 26.39 3.69 3.77
C THR A 654 25.06 2.93 3.63
N HIS A 655 24.89 1.95 2.73
CA HIS A 655 23.65 1.14 2.51
C HIS A 655 23.48 -0.09 3.42
N THR A 656 22.25 -0.54 3.72
CA THR A 656 22.01 -1.75 4.54
C THR A 656 21.30 -2.82 3.72
N VAL A 657 21.76 -4.07 3.86
CA VAL A 657 21.26 -5.25 3.15
C VAL A 657 20.79 -6.28 4.16
N ASP A 658 19.52 -6.63 4.08
CA ASP A 658 18.89 -7.56 5.02
C ASP A 658 18.94 -8.98 4.46
N PHE A 659 19.91 -9.79 4.92
CA PHE A 659 20.22 -11.11 4.34
C PHE A 659 19.21 -12.18 4.70
N LYS A 660 19.07 -12.41 5.99
CA LYS A 660 18.01 -13.20 6.60
C LYS A 660 17.78 -12.57 7.94
N GLN A 661 16.54 -12.16 8.03
CA GLN A 661 15.91 -11.67 9.21
C GLN A 661 15.52 -12.96 9.99
N GLY A 662 15.93 -13.10 11.26
CA GLY A 662 15.75 -14.30 12.12
C GLY A 662 16.71 -15.48 11.91
N ILE A 663 16.93 -16.34 12.92
CA ILE A 663 17.68 -17.61 12.83
C ILE A 663 16.78 -18.82 13.17
N ASP A 664 16.00 -19.26 12.18
CA ASP A 664 15.10 -20.42 12.25
C ASP A 664 15.75 -21.76 11.83
N TRP A 665 17.08 -21.81 11.72
CA TRP A 665 17.81 -23.02 11.33
C TRP A 665 19.02 -23.29 12.24
N THR A 666 19.57 -24.50 12.11
CA THR A 666 20.89 -24.87 12.64
C THR A 666 21.74 -25.49 11.54
N GLY A 667 23.06 -25.35 11.59
CA GLY A 667 23.97 -25.71 10.51
C GLY A 667 24.07 -24.64 9.43
N TRP A 668 24.64 -25.00 8.26
CA TRP A 668 24.92 -24.06 7.16
C TRP A 668 23.70 -23.77 6.28
N SER A 669 23.24 -22.52 6.27
CA SER A 669 22.25 -21.98 5.32
C SER A 669 22.89 -20.99 4.33
N THR A 670 22.16 -20.67 3.25
CA THR A 670 22.46 -19.54 2.34
C THR A 670 21.41 -18.47 2.54
N LEU A 671 21.85 -17.25 2.79
CA LEU A 671 21.02 -16.08 3.04
C LEU A 671 21.22 -15.10 1.87
N GLU A 672 20.16 -14.50 1.33
CA GLU A 672 20.25 -13.65 0.14
C GLU A 672 19.44 -12.36 0.29
N GLY A 673 20.13 -11.29 0.68
CA GLY A 673 19.52 -9.97 0.90
C GLY A 673 19.50 -9.11 -0.35
N ASN A 674 18.42 -8.35 -0.55
CA ASN A 674 18.31 -7.44 -1.68
C ASN A 674 19.15 -6.18 -1.44
N LEU A 675 19.81 -5.68 -2.49
CA LEU A 675 20.45 -4.38 -2.48
C LEU A 675 19.35 -3.30 -2.62
N PRO A 676 19.32 -2.25 -1.78
CA PRO A 676 18.30 -1.20 -1.88
C PRO A 676 18.29 -0.53 -3.26
N GLN A 677 17.12 -0.17 -3.80
CA GLN A 677 17.00 0.39 -5.15
C GLN A 677 17.79 1.71 -5.28
N GLY A 678 18.43 1.93 -6.43
CA GLY A 678 19.11 3.18 -6.73
C GLY A 678 20.48 3.39 -6.05
N VAL A 679 21.01 2.42 -5.28
CA VAL A 679 22.42 2.39 -4.81
C VAL A 679 23.36 2.87 -5.93
N THR A 680 24.14 3.90 -5.64
CA THR A 680 25.04 4.49 -6.64
C THR A 680 26.37 3.73 -6.71
N PHE A 681 26.74 3.19 -7.87
CA PHE A 681 27.99 2.42 -8.05
C PHE A 681 29.18 3.32 -8.44
N PRO A 682 30.43 3.00 -8.03
CA PRO A 682 30.86 1.80 -7.31
C PRO A 682 30.42 1.76 -5.84
N ALA A 683 30.20 0.55 -5.32
CA ALA A 683 29.81 0.30 -3.94
C ALA A 683 30.72 -0.76 -3.29
N VAL A 684 30.75 -0.81 -1.96
CA VAL A 684 31.57 -1.73 -1.15
C VAL A 684 30.76 -2.31 0.01
N LEU A 685 30.98 -3.56 0.42
CA LEU A 685 30.44 -4.18 1.63
C LEU A 685 31.49 -4.11 2.74
N GLU A 686 31.18 -3.43 3.83
CA GLU A 686 32.12 -3.00 4.87
C GLU A 686 31.97 -3.81 6.16
N ARG A 687 30.76 -4.29 6.46
CA ARG A 687 30.50 -5.15 7.62
C ARG A 687 29.46 -6.21 7.27
N ILE A 688 29.54 -7.37 7.92
CA ILE A 688 28.41 -8.27 8.13
C ILE A 688 28.21 -8.42 9.64
N TYR A 689 26.98 -8.54 10.10
CA TYR A 689 26.71 -8.52 11.53
C TYR A 689 25.45 -9.26 11.94
N VAL A 690 25.49 -9.81 13.15
CA VAL A 690 24.29 -10.23 13.85
C VAL A 690 23.79 -9.07 14.72
N VAL A 691 22.48 -8.89 14.77
CA VAL A 691 21.83 -7.81 15.51
C VAL A 691 20.52 -8.29 16.09
N GLU A 692 20.23 -7.75 17.26
CA GLU A 692 19.03 -7.93 18.04
C GLU A 692 18.54 -6.57 18.50
N THR A 693 17.26 -6.31 18.29
CA THR A 693 16.58 -5.11 18.76
C THR A 693 15.94 -5.40 20.11
N ASP A 694 14.99 -6.33 20.16
CA ASP A 694 14.14 -6.65 21.30
C ASP A 694 14.95 -7.13 22.53
N PRO A 695 14.75 -6.53 23.72
CA PRO A 695 15.54 -6.85 24.90
C PRO A 695 15.21 -8.22 25.48
N PHE A 696 13.99 -8.73 25.29
CA PHE A 696 13.53 -9.99 25.85
C PHE A 696 14.02 -11.21 25.06
N PHE A 697 14.64 -10.99 23.89
CA PHE A 697 15.12 -12.02 22.99
C PHE A 697 16.65 -12.12 22.87
N LYS A 698 17.40 -11.25 23.57
CA LYS A 698 18.88 -11.20 23.60
C LYS A 698 19.51 -12.50 24.12
N THR A 699 20.40 -13.11 23.32
CA THR A 699 21.16 -14.30 23.73
C THR A 699 22.67 -14.15 23.52
N ARG A 700 23.39 -15.23 23.83
CA ARG A 700 24.80 -15.47 23.49
C ARG A 700 24.82 -16.53 22.41
N GLY A 701 25.78 -16.46 21.48
CA GLY A 701 25.88 -17.46 20.44
C GLY A 701 27.18 -17.40 19.65
N THR A 702 27.31 -18.38 18.76
CA THR A 702 28.37 -18.45 17.76
C THR A 702 27.77 -18.59 16.37
N LEU A 703 28.14 -17.69 15.46
CA LEU A 703 27.87 -17.81 14.02
C LEU A 703 29.17 -18.01 13.25
N LEU A 704 29.13 -18.82 12.20
CA LEU A 704 30.22 -18.94 11.23
C LEU A 704 29.79 -18.31 9.90
N PHE A 705 30.57 -17.40 9.36
CA PHE A 705 30.33 -16.72 8.09
C PHE A 705 31.33 -17.20 7.02
N ASP A 706 30.84 -17.43 5.81
CA ASP A 706 31.65 -17.81 4.64
C ASP A 706 30.93 -17.41 3.33
N GLY A 707 31.63 -17.53 2.19
CA GLY A 707 31.02 -17.63 0.87
C GLY A 707 30.07 -16.48 0.50
N ILE A 708 30.56 -15.24 0.53
CA ILE A 708 29.81 -14.10 0.00
C ILE A 708 29.80 -14.15 -1.53
N GLU A 709 28.63 -13.96 -2.13
CA GLU A 709 28.48 -13.73 -3.58
C GLU A 709 27.64 -12.47 -3.85
N PHE A 710 27.93 -11.81 -4.96
CA PHE A 710 27.15 -10.70 -5.47
C PHE A 710 26.31 -11.17 -6.66
N LEU A 711 25.00 -10.89 -6.65
CA LEU A 711 24.03 -11.35 -7.62
C LEU A 711 23.55 -10.17 -8.48
N ALA A 712 24.02 -10.10 -9.72
CA ALA A 712 23.50 -9.17 -10.73
C ALA A 712 22.41 -9.85 -11.58
N PRO A 713 21.35 -9.14 -12.03
CA PRO A 713 20.46 -9.65 -13.07
C PRO A 713 21.27 -10.00 -14.32
N LEU A 714 20.98 -11.14 -14.96
CA LEU A 714 21.67 -11.50 -16.20
C LEU A 714 21.32 -10.46 -17.28
N THR A 715 22.33 -9.97 -18.02
CA THR A 715 22.15 -8.95 -19.05
C THR A 715 21.12 -9.40 -20.09
N LEU A 716 19.94 -8.77 -20.05
CA LEU A 716 18.82 -9.09 -20.92
C LEU A 716 19.19 -8.80 -22.40
N PRO A 717 18.81 -9.67 -23.35
CA PRO A 717 18.95 -9.40 -24.77
C PRO A 717 18.30 -8.07 -25.17
N VAL A 718 19.10 -7.17 -25.75
CA VAL A 718 18.59 -5.88 -26.25
C VAL A 718 17.80 -6.13 -27.53
N LEU A 719 16.49 -5.92 -27.46
CA LEU A 719 15.57 -6.00 -28.60
C LEU A 719 15.58 -4.69 -29.40
N THR A 720 15.39 -4.79 -30.72
CA THR A 720 15.06 -3.60 -31.53
C THR A 720 13.63 -3.12 -31.22
N PRO A 721 13.28 -1.86 -31.51
CA PRO A 721 11.91 -1.35 -31.42
C PRO A 721 10.87 -2.23 -32.14
N GLU A 722 11.24 -2.81 -33.28
CA GLU A 722 10.39 -3.66 -34.11
C GLU A 722 10.25 -5.07 -33.54
N GLU A 723 11.27 -5.58 -32.84
CA GLU A 723 11.22 -6.88 -32.17
C GLU A 723 10.35 -6.84 -30.90
N ALA A 724 10.49 -5.78 -30.09
CA ALA A 724 9.74 -5.63 -28.85
C ALA A 724 8.22 -5.63 -29.07
N GLY A 725 7.78 -5.03 -30.17
CA GLY A 725 6.37 -4.78 -30.46
C GLY A 725 5.98 -3.34 -30.10
N GLY A 726 4.73 -3.13 -29.67
CA GLY A 726 4.20 -1.83 -29.25
C GLY A 726 3.94 -0.84 -30.38
N GLN A 727 4.66 -0.95 -31.50
CA GLN A 727 4.55 -0.07 -32.66
C GLN A 727 3.31 -0.38 -33.53
N VAL A 728 2.72 0.70 -34.06
CA VAL A 728 1.69 0.70 -35.10
C VAL A 728 2.03 1.80 -36.11
N ALA A 729 1.80 1.55 -37.40
CA ALA A 729 2.08 2.52 -38.47
C ALA A 729 1.01 3.63 -38.52
N ASP A 730 1.27 4.76 -37.86
CA ASP A 730 0.34 5.90 -37.82
C ASP A 730 0.16 6.56 -39.21
N PRO A 731 -1.05 6.52 -39.83
CA PRO A 731 -1.32 7.14 -41.13
C PRO A 731 -1.29 8.68 -41.12
N VAL A 732 -1.17 9.29 -39.94
CA VAL A 732 -1.00 10.74 -39.73
C VAL A 732 0.49 11.15 -39.80
N ARG A 733 1.43 10.19 -39.74
CA ARG A 733 2.87 10.45 -39.87
C ARG A 733 3.31 10.54 -41.33
N LYS A 734 3.20 11.72 -41.93
CA LYS A 734 3.61 12.01 -43.31
C LYS A 734 3.80 13.50 -43.58
N VAL A 735 4.65 13.79 -44.58
CA VAL A 735 4.70 15.11 -45.23
C VAL A 735 3.61 15.15 -46.33
N PRO A 736 2.72 16.15 -46.35
CA PRO A 736 1.71 16.29 -47.40
C PRO A 736 2.32 16.92 -48.66
N ALA A 737 1.72 16.67 -49.83
CA ALA A 737 2.18 17.25 -51.10
C ALA A 737 2.04 18.79 -51.16
N GLN A 738 1.13 19.35 -50.37
CA GLN A 738 0.98 20.78 -50.12
C GLN A 738 0.50 20.98 -48.68
N ALA A 739 1.04 21.97 -47.98
CA ALA A 739 0.63 22.36 -46.63
C ALA A 739 0.09 23.80 -46.63
N ASP A 740 -1.00 24.01 -45.90
CA ASP A 740 -1.61 25.32 -45.62
C ASP A 740 -0.87 26.07 -44.50
N GLY A 741 -0.16 25.33 -43.64
CA GLY A 741 0.69 25.86 -42.58
C GLY A 741 1.69 24.81 -42.08
N GLN A 742 2.80 25.28 -41.51
CA GLN A 742 3.90 24.42 -41.05
C GLN A 742 4.56 24.98 -39.78
N TRP A 743 4.72 24.13 -38.77
CA TRP A 743 5.31 24.45 -37.46
C TRP A 743 6.33 23.39 -37.05
N LEU A 744 7.20 23.73 -36.10
CA LEU A 744 8.20 22.82 -35.56
C LEU A 744 7.93 22.61 -34.07
N VAL A 745 8.17 21.40 -33.56
CA VAL A 745 8.24 21.12 -32.12
C VAL A 745 9.64 20.68 -31.73
N HIS A 746 10.13 21.17 -30.59
CA HIS A 746 11.45 20.85 -30.07
C HIS A 746 11.47 20.78 -28.53
N GLY A 747 12.49 20.14 -27.95
CA GLY A 747 12.64 20.00 -26.49
C GLY A 747 13.11 21.27 -25.77
N GLY A 748 13.37 22.35 -26.50
CA GLY A 748 14.09 23.52 -26.00
C GLY A 748 15.58 23.22 -25.79
N GLY A 749 16.29 24.14 -25.14
CA GLY A 749 17.71 23.97 -24.92
C GLY A 749 18.47 25.26 -24.58
N ASP A 750 19.62 25.03 -23.95
CA ASP A 750 20.59 26.06 -23.57
C ASP A 750 21.79 26.08 -24.54
N ASP A 751 21.79 25.17 -25.53
CA ASP A 751 22.83 25.00 -26.54
C ASP A 751 22.73 26.03 -27.68
N ASN A 752 23.84 26.70 -27.99
CA ASN A 752 23.92 27.72 -29.05
C ASN A 752 23.86 27.14 -30.48
N THR A 753 24.37 25.93 -30.71
CA THR A 753 24.29 25.25 -32.02
C THR A 753 22.85 24.91 -32.35
N VAL A 754 22.10 24.38 -31.38
CA VAL A 754 20.67 24.08 -31.49
C VAL A 754 19.87 25.36 -31.64
N SER A 755 20.17 26.41 -30.85
CA SER A 755 19.54 27.74 -31.01
C SER A 755 19.71 28.28 -32.45
N GLN A 756 20.90 28.15 -33.03
CA GLN A 756 21.18 28.55 -34.42
C GLN A 756 20.63 27.58 -35.48
N GLN A 757 20.29 26.33 -35.14
CA GLN A 757 19.48 25.45 -36.00
C GLN A 757 18.01 25.88 -36.01
N LEU A 758 17.43 26.13 -34.83
CA LEU A 758 16.03 26.58 -34.69
C LEU A 758 15.78 27.93 -35.40
N LEU A 759 16.70 28.89 -35.27
CA LEU A 759 16.65 30.15 -36.03
C LEU A 759 16.67 29.95 -37.55
N ARG A 760 17.49 29.02 -38.06
CA ARG A 760 17.50 28.66 -39.49
C ARG A 760 16.18 28.02 -39.93
N GLN A 761 15.54 27.21 -39.10
CA GLN A 761 14.22 26.66 -39.46
C GLN A 761 13.13 27.74 -39.54
N LEU A 762 13.17 28.77 -38.69
CA LEU A 762 12.33 29.97 -38.84
C LEU A 762 12.62 30.79 -40.11
N GLN A 763 13.80 30.65 -40.71
CA GLN A 763 14.14 31.23 -42.03
C GLN A 763 13.67 30.30 -43.18
N ASN A 764 13.71 28.99 -42.99
CA ASN A 764 13.27 27.95 -43.94
C ASN A 764 11.72 27.81 -44.07
N GLY A 765 10.94 28.80 -43.61
CA GLY A 765 9.49 28.85 -43.83
C GLY A 765 8.60 28.32 -42.69
N TYR A 766 9.15 27.73 -41.62
CA TYR A 766 8.37 27.36 -40.44
C TYR A 766 7.74 28.60 -39.78
N GLN A 767 6.42 28.60 -39.56
CA GLN A 767 5.71 29.77 -39.05
C GLN A 767 6.14 30.12 -37.62
N SER A 768 6.18 29.12 -36.74
CA SER A 768 6.66 29.21 -35.35
C SER A 768 7.18 27.87 -34.86
N ILE A 769 7.93 27.89 -33.76
CA ILE A 769 8.44 26.71 -33.05
C ILE A 769 7.78 26.63 -31.68
N TYR A 770 7.18 25.50 -31.36
CA TYR A 770 6.71 25.16 -30.02
C TYR A 770 7.82 24.44 -29.26
N VAL A 771 8.09 24.85 -28.02
CA VAL A 771 9.09 24.20 -27.15
C VAL A 771 8.46 23.68 -25.85
N THR A 772 8.77 22.44 -25.48
CA THR A 772 8.33 21.83 -24.22
C THR A 772 9.16 22.30 -23.02
N GLY A 773 10.47 22.49 -23.21
CA GLY A 773 11.40 23.00 -22.21
C GLY A 773 11.84 24.45 -22.45
N ASN A 774 12.59 24.99 -21.49
CA ASN A 774 13.17 26.35 -21.55
C ASN A 774 14.16 26.51 -22.71
N VAL A 775 14.37 27.75 -23.14
CA VAL A 775 15.30 28.15 -24.21
C VAL A 775 16.16 29.35 -23.84
N THR A 776 17.31 29.51 -24.49
CA THR A 776 18.20 30.68 -24.32
C THR A 776 17.48 32.02 -24.52
N GLY A 777 17.88 33.04 -23.75
CA GLY A 777 17.39 34.40 -23.92
C GLY A 777 17.76 35.03 -25.27
N GLU A 778 18.87 34.58 -25.87
CA GLU A 778 19.30 34.96 -27.22
C GLU A 778 18.34 34.40 -28.30
N LEU A 779 17.95 33.12 -28.20
CA LEU A 779 16.96 32.54 -29.11
C LEU A 779 15.63 33.29 -29.02
N ARG A 780 15.17 33.62 -27.81
CA ARG A 780 13.94 34.41 -27.63
C ARG A 780 14.03 35.82 -28.21
N SER A 781 15.17 36.52 -28.05
CA SER A 781 15.30 37.89 -28.56
C SER A 781 15.41 37.96 -30.08
N GLN A 782 16.06 36.98 -30.72
CA GLN A 782 16.19 36.92 -32.18
C GLN A 782 14.93 36.38 -32.88
N ALA A 783 14.23 35.42 -32.29
CA ALA A 783 13.02 34.83 -32.88
C ALA A 783 11.71 35.55 -32.49
N GLY A 784 11.72 36.36 -31.42
CA GLY A 784 10.56 37.08 -30.93
C GLY A 784 9.39 36.17 -30.55
N ASN A 785 8.17 36.53 -30.97
CA ASN A 785 6.96 35.76 -30.71
C ASN A 785 6.84 34.43 -31.50
N ARG A 786 7.84 34.07 -32.32
CA ARG A 786 7.86 32.82 -33.10
C ARG A 786 8.41 31.62 -32.32
N ILE A 787 8.84 31.80 -31.06
CA ILE A 787 9.07 30.70 -30.10
C ILE A 787 7.95 30.72 -29.06
N ILE A 788 7.21 29.62 -28.98
CA ILE A 788 6.01 29.47 -28.14
C ILE A 788 6.28 28.38 -27.09
N GLY A 789 5.88 28.59 -25.84
CA GLY A 789 6.18 27.68 -24.73
C GLY A 789 7.50 27.98 -24.02
N GLY A 790 7.97 27.05 -23.17
CA GLY A 790 9.28 27.11 -22.50
C GLY A 790 9.46 28.21 -21.45
N ASN A 791 8.38 28.61 -20.76
CA ASN A 791 8.38 29.62 -19.70
C ASN A 791 7.96 29.06 -18.33
N GLY A 792 7.70 27.75 -18.23
CA GLY A 792 7.00 27.13 -17.09
C GLY A 792 5.50 27.45 -17.04
N GLY A 793 4.78 26.73 -16.17
CA GLY A 793 3.36 26.94 -15.90
C GLY A 793 2.41 26.51 -17.03
N HIS A 794 1.14 26.92 -16.91
CA HIS A 794 0.04 26.45 -17.75
C HIS A 794 -0.63 27.60 -18.53
N THR A 795 -0.94 27.37 -19.82
CA THR A 795 -1.67 28.31 -20.67
C THR A 795 -2.43 27.58 -21.78
N ALA A 796 -3.48 28.18 -22.34
CA ALA A 796 -4.16 27.66 -23.53
C ALA A 796 -4.40 28.78 -24.54
N ASN A 797 -4.12 28.52 -25.80
CA ASN A 797 -4.28 29.47 -26.91
C ASN A 797 -4.97 28.76 -28.08
N GLN A 798 -5.99 29.38 -28.69
CA GLN A 798 -6.68 28.84 -29.87
C GLN A 798 -6.43 29.71 -31.10
N THR A 799 -6.00 29.07 -32.19
CA THR A 799 -5.78 29.68 -33.50
C THR A 799 -6.58 28.89 -34.54
N GLY A 800 -7.77 29.38 -34.89
CA GLY A 800 -8.67 28.70 -35.81
C GLY A 800 -9.07 27.30 -35.31
N GLN A 801 -8.62 26.26 -36.02
CA GLN A 801 -8.89 24.85 -35.70
C GLN A 801 -7.80 24.18 -34.84
N GLN A 802 -6.83 24.94 -34.34
CA GLN A 802 -5.81 24.46 -33.39
C GLN A 802 -6.03 25.04 -32.00
N MET A 803 -5.98 24.20 -30.97
CA MET A 803 -5.80 24.60 -29.58
C MET A 803 -4.46 24.08 -29.06
N VAL A 804 -3.62 25.00 -28.60
CA VAL A 804 -2.31 24.74 -27.99
C VAL A 804 -2.44 24.89 -26.48
N ILE A 805 -2.12 23.82 -25.74
CA ILE A 805 -2.23 23.74 -24.28
C ILE A 805 -0.84 23.46 -23.70
N TYR A 806 -0.36 24.35 -22.82
CA TYR A 806 0.81 24.11 -21.98
C TYR A 806 0.38 23.66 -20.59
N LEU A 807 1.08 22.68 -20.07
CA LEU A 807 0.95 22.13 -18.72
C LEU A 807 2.36 21.92 -18.13
N ASP A 808 2.47 21.98 -16.81
CA ASP A 808 3.73 21.82 -16.09
C ASP A 808 3.65 20.62 -15.12
N ASN A 809 4.42 19.59 -15.42
CA ASN A 809 4.60 18.38 -14.60
C ASN A 809 6.05 18.23 -14.11
N SER A 810 6.80 19.33 -14.03
CA SER A 810 8.22 19.31 -13.65
C SER A 810 8.50 18.75 -12.26
N GLN A 811 7.52 18.72 -11.35
CA GLN A 811 7.58 18.08 -10.03
C GLN A 811 6.81 16.74 -9.99
N ASP A 812 6.95 15.91 -11.04
CA ASP A 812 6.39 14.55 -11.14
C ASP A 812 4.86 14.47 -11.06
N GLY A 813 4.18 15.48 -11.60
CA GLY A 813 2.71 15.50 -11.74
C GLY A 813 2.14 16.92 -11.75
N LEU A 814 0.92 17.10 -12.25
CA LEU A 814 0.30 18.42 -12.34
C LEU A 814 -0.04 18.96 -10.94
N ARG A 815 -0.57 18.12 -10.06
CA ARG A 815 -0.93 18.44 -8.67
C ARG A 815 0.28 18.82 -7.82
N LYS A 816 1.34 18.00 -7.88
CA LYS A 816 2.61 18.26 -7.18
C LYS A 816 3.27 19.57 -7.66
N THR A 817 3.19 19.87 -8.95
CA THR A 817 3.77 21.10 -9.53
C THR A 817 2.90 22.33 -9.23
N ASN A 818 1.60 22.25 -9.48
CA ASN A 818 0.58 23.24 -9.12
C ASN A 818 -0.84 22.66 -9.34
N TYR A 819 -1.55 22.32 -8.27
CA TYR A 819 -2.92 21.76 -8.35
C TYR A 819 -3.93 22.64 -9.11
N GLN A 820 -3.79 23.96 -9.15
CA GLN A 820 -4.74 24.84 -9.86
C GLN A 820 -4.76 24.60 -11.37
N GLN A 821 -3.74 23.91 -11.92
CA GLN A 821 -3.74 23.38 -13.28
C GLN A 821 -4.92 22.46 -13.56
N TRP A 822 -5.35 21.66 -12.58
CA TRP A 822 -6.39 20.65 -12.77
C TRP A 822 -7.78 21.29 -12.94
N PRO A 823 -8.31 22.13 -12.03
CA PRO A 823 -9.56 22.85 -12.24
C PRO A 823 -9.53 23.74 -13.50
N TRP A 824 -8.38 24.34 -13.81
CA TRP A 824 -8.18 25.13 -15.03
C TRP A 824 -8.30 24.25 -16.29
N LEU A 825 -7.60 23.12 -16.36
CA LEU A 825 -7.65 22.20 -17.51
C LEU A 825 -9.05 21.62 -17.68
N MET A 826 -9.70 21.20 -16.59
CA MET A 826 -11.08 20.70 -16.62
C MET A 826 -12.09 21.79 -16.97
N ASN A 827 -11.74 23.08 -16.93
CA ASN A 827 -12.54 24.16 -17.49
C ASN A 827 -12.20 24.44 -18.97
N THR A 828 -10.92 24.41 -19.32
CA THR A 828 -10.41 24.60 -20.69
C THR A 828 -10.93 23.52 -21.65
N LEU A 829 -11.09 22.28 -21.19
CA LEU A 829 -11.59 21.16 -22.00
C LEU A 829 -13.13 21.08 -22.11
N LYS A 830 -13.89 22.05 -21.60
CA LYS A 830 -15.37 22.02 -21.66
C LYS A 830 -15.93 22.67 -22.92
N GLY A 831 -16.89 21.98 -23.55
CA GLY A 831 -17.69 22.50 -24.66
C GLY A 831 -17.12 22.14 -26.04
N SER A 832 -17.46 22.95 -27.04
CA SER A 832 -17.07 22.70 -28.44
C SER A 832 -15.64 23.14 -28.72
N LEU A 833 -14.67 22.32 -28.30
CA LEU A 833 -13.25 22.48 -28.65
C LEU A 833 -13.03 22.31 -30.18
N PRO A 834 -11.97 22.88 -30.76
CA PRO A 834 -11.62 22.69 -32.18
C PRO A 834 -11.17 21.25 -32.50
N GLU A 835 -10.88 20.98 -33.77
CA GLU A 835 -10.51 19.64 -34.27
C GLU A 835 -9.10 19.16 -33.88
N GLN A 836 -8.15 20.10 -33.68
CA GLN A 836 -6.74 19.79 -33.46
C GLN A 836 -6.30 20.28 -32.07
N ILE A 837 -5.89 19.37 -31.19
CA ILE A 837 -5.46 19.66 -29.82
C ILE A 837 -3.99 19.29 -29.68
N LEU A 838 -3.14 20.25 -29.30
CA LEU A 838 -1.71 20.08 -29.12
C LEU A 838 -1.33 20.41 -27.67
N VAL A 839 -1.00 19.40 -26.88
CA VAL A 839 -0.59 19.52 -25.48
C VAL A 839 0.94 19.48 -25.38
N PHE A 840 1.51 20.26 -24.46
CA PHE A 840 2.95 20.36 -24.23
C PHE A 840 3.28 20.23 -22.74
N LEU A 841 4.22 19.34 -22.41
CA LEU A 841 4.65 19.01 -21.04
C LEU A 841 6.20 19.00 -20.92
N PRO A 842 6.80 19.49 -19.82
CA PRO A 842 8.23 19.34 -19.56
C PRO A 842 8.74 17.89 -19.51
N LYS A 843 7.91 16.96 -19.00
CA LYS A 843 8.24 15.52 -18.81
C LYS A 843 7.14 14.63 -19.43
N PRO A 844 7.38 13.35 -19.75
CA PRO A 844 6.32 12.42 -20.15
C PRO A 844 5.25 12.23 -19.07
N ILE A 845 4.15 11.55 -19.42
CA ILE A 845 3.08 11.22 -18.46
C ILE A 845 3.42 9.92 -17.70
N TRP A 846 3.72 8.84 -18.42
CA TRP A 846 4.08 7.54 -17.85
C TRP A 846 5.59 7.26 -17.88
N GLY A 847 6.00 6.13 -17.29
CA GLY A 847 7.38 5.62 -17.30
C GLY A 847 8.31 6.24 -16.24
N PRO A 848 9.60 5.86 -16.21
CA PRO A 848 10.57 6.26 -15.18
C PRO A 848 10.93 7.76 -15.18
N GLN A 849 10.53 8.50 -16.22
CA GLN A 849 10.67 9.95 -16.32
C GLN A 849 9.31 10.67 -16.21
N GLY A 850 8.22 9.95 -15.91
CA GLY A 850 6.85 10.46 -15.94
C GLY A 850 6.37 11.09 -14.62
N PHE A 851 5.09 10.91 -14.32
CA PHE A 851 4.46 11.27 -13.05
C PHE A 851 4.86 10.26 -11.97
N GLY A 852 4.91 10.72 -10.71
CA GLY A 852 5.13 9.87 -9.54
C GLY A 852 3.85 9.29 -8.92
N ASP A 853 2.69 9.61 -9.50
CA ASP A 853 1.35 9.20 -9.08
C ASP A 853 0.63 8.65 -10.33
N GLU A 854 0.53 7.32 -10.43
CA GLU A 854 0.04 6.63 -11.63
C GLU A 854 -1.42 6.95 -11.92
N LEU A 855 -2.28 6.96 -10.91
CA LEU A 855 -3.69 7.31 -11.08
C LEU A 855 -3.86 8.78 -11.52
N GLU A 856 -2.97 9.70 -11.13
CA GLU A 856 -2.97 11.06 -11.68
C GLU A 856 -2.54 11.11 -13.16
N ALA A 857 -1.57 10.29 -13.57
CA ALA A 857 -1.19 10.12 -14.97
C ALA A 857 -2.32 9.52 -15.82
N ASP A 858 -2.96 8.45 -15.35
CA ASP A 858 -4.06 7.79 -16.04
C ASP A 858 -5.31 8.69 -16.12
N LEU A 859 -5.65 9.43 -15.06
CA LEU A 859 -6.71 10.46 -15.11
C LEU A 859 -6.42 11.53 -16.17
N LEU A 860 -5.16 11.90 -16.39
CA LEU A 860 -4.79 12.86 -17.43
C LEU A 860 -4.88 12.24 -18.83
N GLY A 861 -4.39 11.00 -18.98
CA GLY A 861 -4.53 10.21 -20.21
C GLY A 861 -5.99 9.99 -20.61
N GLU A 862 -6.85 9.67 -19.65
CA GLU A 862 -8.29 9.46 -19.85
C GLU A 862 -8.99 10.71 -20.37
N GLN A 863 -8.59 11.91 -19.92
CA GLN A 863 -9.12 13.17 -20.46
C GLN A 863 -8.67 13.39 -21.92
N PHE A 864 -7.47 12.97 -22.30
CA PHE A 864 -7.01 13.05 -23.69
C PHE A 864 -7.65 11.97 -24.58
N LYS A 865 -7.86 10.75 -24.06
CA LYS A 865 -8.66 9.71 -24.72
C LYS A 865 -10.07 10.19 -25.00
N LYS A 866 -10.76 10.81 -24.02
CA LYS A 866 -12.11 11.38 -24.19
C LYS A 866 -12.21 12.42 -25.32
N LEU A 867 -11.11 13.07 -25.71
CA LEU A 867 -11.04 13.96 -26.87
C LEU A 867 -10.83 13.18 -28.17
N ALA A 868 -9.99 12.14 -28.16
CA ALA A 868 -9.79 11.24 -29.31
C ALA A 868 -11.06 10.44 -29.65
N ASP A 869 -11.80 9.97 -28.63
CA ASP A 869 -13.11 9.32 -28.75
C ASP A 869 -14.16 10.25 -29.40
N GLN A 870 -14.00 11.58 -29.28
CA GLN A 870 -14.81 12.60 -29.97
C GLN A 870 -14.31 12.88 -31.41
N GLY A 871 -13.36 12.11 -31.93
CA GLY A 871 -12.80 12.22 -33.29
C GLY A 871 -11.67 13.24 -33.45
N LYS A 872 -11.22 13.89 -32.37
CA LYS A 872 -10.24 14.98 -32.41
C LYS A 872 -8.82 14.48 -32.63
N GLN A 873 -8.01 15.26 -33.34
CA GLN A 873 -6.58 14.98 -33.47
C GLN A 873 -5.83 15.48 -32.23
N VAL A 874 -5.56 14.59 -31.28
CA VAL A 874 -4.83 14.90 -30.05
C VAL A 874 -3.36 14.51 -30.19
N PHE A 875 -2.47 15.47 -29.97
CA PHE A 875 -1.02 15.31 -29.87
C PHE A 875 -0.55 15.78 -28.49
N VAL A 876 0.37 15.05 -27.86
CA VAL A 876 0.94 15.36 -26.56
C VAL A 876 2.47 15.31 -26.68
N PHE A 877 3.10 16.47 -26.75
CA PHE A 877 4.55 16.61 -26.84
C PHE A 877 5.15 16.70 -25.45
N HIS A 878 6.20 15.92 -25.20
CA HIS A 878 6.90 15.95 -23.92
C HIS A 878 8.43 16.08 -24.07
N GLY A 879 9.07 16.69 -23.08
CA GLY A 879 10.53 16.68 -22.97
C GLY A 879 11.11 15.29 -22.64
N ASN A 880 12.43 15.24 -22.51
CA ASN A 880 13.25 14.08 -22.09
C ASN A 880 13.17 12.78 -22.93
N GLY A 881 12.44 12.74 -24.05
CA GLY A 881 12.45 11.63 -25.02
C GLY A 881 13.23 11.97 -26.31
N SER A 882 13.72 10.97 -27.04
CA SER A 882 14.53 11.17 -28.26
C SER A 882 13.86 10.63 -29.53
N ALA A 883 13.02 11.46 -30.17
CA ALA A 883 12.29 11.12 -31.40
C ALA A 883 11.44 9.83 -31.27
N GLU A 884 10.89 9.66 -30.07
CA GLU A 884 9.99 8.57 -29.70
C GLU A 884 8.55 8.93 -30.02
N VAL A 885 7.76 7.95 -30.46
CA VAL A 885 6.32 8.09 -30.73
C VAL A 885 5.58 6.90 -30.12
N GLU A 886 4.57 7.18 -29.31
CA GLU A 886 3.57 6.22 -28.87
C GLU A 886 2.19 6.67 -29.37
N LEU A 887 1.50 5.78 -30.06
CA LEU A 887 0.08 5.94 -30.42
C LEU A 887 -0.72 5.07 -29.46
N ARG A 888 -1.44 5.69 -28.53
CA ARG A 888 -2.19 5.02 -27.45
C ARG A 888 -3.56 5.67 -27.32
N ASP A 889 -4.60 4.85 -27.40
CA ASP A 889 -6.00 5.27 -27.25
C ASP A 889 -6.42 6.44 -28.17
N GLY A 890 -5.94 6.43 -29.41
CA GLY A 890 -6.14 7.50 -30.40
C GLY A 890 -5.23 8.73 -30.25
N VAL A 891 -4.55 8.88 -29.11
CA VAL A 891 -3.68 10.01 -28.77
C VAL A 891 -2.23 9.74 -29.17
N ARG A 892 -1.53 10.76 -29.64
CA ARG A 892 -0.12 10.69 -30.07
C ARG A 892 0.80 11.32 -29.04
N TYR A 893 1.49 10.51 -28.27
CA TYR A 893 2.53 10.95 -27.33
C TYR A 893 3.87 10.98 -28.07
N ILE A 894 4.55 12.13 -28.08
CA ILE A 894 5.74 12.37 -28.91
C ILE A 894 6.86 13.02 -28.08
N GLY A 895 7.98 12.31 -27.96
CA GLY A 895 9.15 12.74 -27.18
C GLY A 895 10.11 13.63 -27.98
N VAL A 896 10.41 14.82 -27.44
CA VAL A 896 11.36 15.77 -28.01
C VAL A 896 12.53 16.08 -27.06
N ALA A 897 13.75 15.95 -27.57
CA ALA A 897 14.97 16.02 -26.76
C ALA A 897 15.42 17.46 -26.52
N ARG A 898 15.66 17.82 -25.25
CA ARG A 898 16.30 19.10 -24.87
C ARG A 898 17.76 19.08 -25.35
N ASN A 899 18.20 20.16 -25.98
CA ASN A 899 19.48 20.23 -26.74
C ASN A 899 19.61 19.19 -27.88
N GLY A 900 18.54 18.51 -28.29
CA GLY A 900 18.59 17.51 -29.37
C GLY A 900 18.68 18.14 -30.75
N GLN A 901 19.34 17.45 -31.70
CA GLN A 901 19.34 17.83 -33.13
C GLN A 901 18.11 17.28 -33.89
N GLN A 902 17.06 16.88 -33.16
CA GLN A 902 15.86 16.23 -33.69
C GLN A 902 14.63 17.05 -33.33
N GLY A 903 13.66 17.17 -34.24
CA GLY A 903 12.41 17.89 -34.00
C GLY A 903 11.22 17.26 -34.73
N VAL A 904 10.02 17.77 -34.45
CA VAL A 904 8.78 17.33 -35.11
C VAL A 904 8.29 18.41 -36.04
N ALA A 905 8.34 18.17 -37.35
CA ALA A 905 7.67 19.01 -38.33
C ALA A 905 6.17 18.69 -38.30
N LEU A 906 5.34 19.70 -38.01
CA LEU A 906 3.88 19.65 -38.08
C LEU A 906 3.41 20.36 -39.35
N TYR A 907 2.52 19.73 -40.09
CA TYR A 907 1.94 20.25 -41.33
C TYR A 907 0.41 20.27 -41.20
N GLN A 908 -0.22 21.41 -41.48
CA GLN A 908 -1.66 21.47 -41.69
C GLN A 908 -1.94 21.34 -43.20
N SER A 909 -2.88 20.48 -43.58
CA SER A 909 -3.34 20.35 -44.97
C SER A 909 -4.81 19.92 -44.96
N GLY A 910 -5.67 20.67 -45.67
CA GLY A 910 -7.09 20.33 -45.81
C GLY A 910 -7.86 20.31 -44.48
N GLY A 911 -7.45 21.15 -43.51
CA GLY A 911 -8.07 21.22 -42.17
C GLY A 911 -7.66 20.12 -41.19
N ARG A 912 -6.69 19.26 -41.54
CA ARG A 912 -6.12 18.23 -40.64
C ARG A 912 -4.62 18.45 -40.43
N LEU A 913 -4.09 17.94 -39.31
CA LEU A 913 -2.64 17.85 -39.09
C LEU A 913 -2.07 16.54 -39.62
N SER A 914 -0.85 16.59 -40.12
CA SER A 914 0.09 15.46 -40.24
C SER A 914 1.45 15.87 -39.68
N TYR A 915 2.33 14.90 -39.40
CA TYR A 915 3.63 15.18 -38.80
C TYR A 915 4.77 14.33 -39.36
N GLN A 916 6.01 14.78 -39.18
CA GLN A 916 7.22 14.04 -39.52
C GLN A 916 8.32 14.33 -38.49
N LEU A 917 9.00 13.28 -38.01
CA LEU A 917 10.23 13.44 -37.23
C LEU A 917 11.37 13.81 -38.19
N ILE A 918 12.13 14.86 -37.88
CA ILE A 918 13.16 15.42 -38.76
C ILE A 918 14.46 15.75 -38.01
N ASN A 919 15.58 15.69 -38.74
CA ASN A 919 16.86 16.25 -38.30
C ASN A 919 16.86 17.78 -38.52
N LEU A 920 17.20 18.55 -37.49
CA LEU A 920 17.20 20.01 -37.52
C LEU A 920 18.31 20.61 -38.42
N ALA A 921 19.32 19.83 -38.79
CA ALA A 921 20.42 20.30 -39.63
C ALA A 921 20.06 20.40 -41.12
N ASP A 922 19.25 19.46 -41.62
CA ASP A 922 19.01 19.25 -43.07
C ASP A 922 17.54 18.92 -43.43
N ASN A 923 16.64 18.85 -42.44
CA ASN A 923 15.24 18.42 -42.57
C ASN A 923 15.03 17.00 -43.12
N THR A 924 16.05 16.13 -43.06
CA THR A 924 15.89 14.70 -43.41
C THR A 924 14.95 13.99 -42.44
N ALA A 925 14.14 13.07 -42.97
CA ALA A 925 13.17 12.31 -42.18
C ALA A 925 13.88 11.26 -41.32
N ILE A 926 13.63 11.28 -40.01
CA ILE A 926 14.16 10.29 -39.06
C ILE A 926 13.14 9.14 -38.94
N PRO A 927 13.57 7.85 -38.96
CA PRO A 927 12.73 6.74 -38.52
C PRO A 927 12.32 6.93 -37.05
N GLY A 928 11.17 6.39 -36.64
CA GLY A 928 10.72 6.55 -35.25
C GLY A 928 11.35 5.49 -34.38
N VAL A 929 11.96 5.88 -33.28
CA VAL A 929 12.25 4.92 -32.22
C VAL A 929 10.92 4.63 -31.52
N ALA A 930 10.67 3.37 -31.12
CA ALA A 930 9.60 3.13 -30.15
C ALA A 930 9.91 3.88 -28.86
N VAL A 931 8.88 4.28 -28.13
CA VAL A 931 9.00 4.30 -26.67
C VAL A 931 9.34 2.87 -26.27
N GLN A 932 10.60 2.60 -25.95
CA GLN A 932 10.92 1.38 -25.21
C GLN A 932 10.23 1.49 -23.85
N GLU A 933 9.57 0.43 -23.38
CA GLU A 933 9.30 0.26 -21.95
C GLU A 933 10.65 0.19 -21.22
N LYS A 934 11.22 1.36 -20.91
CA LYS A 934 12.35 1.49 -19.99
C LYS A 934 11.81 1.19 -18.62
N VAL A 935 11.88 -0.09 -18.29
CA VAL A 935 11.59 -0.73 -17.00
C VAL A 935 11.68 0.29 -15.85
N GLN A 936 10.53 0.81 -15.42
CA GLN A 936 10.32 0.81 -13.98
C GLN A 936 10.18 -0.66 -13.61
N GLU A 937 10.89 -1.10 -12.58
CA GLU A 937 10.45 -2.28 -11.86
C GLU A 937 9.12 -1.93 -11.20
N THR A 938 8.01 -2.22 -11.89
CA THR A 938 6.76 -2.49 -11.19
C THR A 938 7.01 -3.74 -10.36
N VAL A 939 7.55 -3.54 -9.15
CA VAL A 939 7.56 -4.54 -8.09
C VAL A 939 6.11 -4.70 -7.63
N SER A 940 5.30 -5.29 -8.51
CA SER A 940 4.16 -6.09 -8.10
C SER A 940 4.69 -7.04 -7.04
N THR A 941 4.00 -7.06 -5.90
CA THR A 941 4.41 -7.76 -4.68
C THR A 941 4.97 -9.15 -5.03
N PRO A 942 6.19 -9.50 -4.59
CA PRO A 942 6.66 -10.86 -4.72
C PRO A 942 5.61 -11.82 -4.16
N ALA A 943 5.29 -12.88 -4.89
CA ALA A 943 4.71 -14.06 -4.26
C ALA A 943 5.60 -14.41 -3.05
N PRO A 944 5.03 -14.58 -1.84
CA PRO A 944 5.68 -14.20 -0.60
C PRO A 944 7.08 -14.79 -0.42
N ILE A 945 8.07 -13.91 -0.27
CA ILE A 945 9.45 -14.29 0.04
C ILE A 945 9.52 -14.63 1.55
N PRO A 946 10.09 -15.77 1.96
CA PRO A 946 10.24 -16.13 3.37
C PRO A 946 11.38 -15.35 4.05
N VAL A 947 11.09 -14.80 5.23
CA VAL A 947 11.94 -13.90 6.06
C VAL A 947 11.76 -14.34 7.57
N ASN A 948 12.03 -13.59 8.67
CA ASN A 948 11.75 -13.88 10.14
C ASN A 948 12.13 -12.64 11.03
N ASP A 949 11.79 -12.48 12.33
CA ASP A 949 11.21 -11.20 12.86
C ASP A 949 11.84 -10.50 14.12
N GLN A 950 12.53 -9.33 13.97
CA GLN A 950 13.27 -8.43 14.94
C GLN A 950 13.85 -7.05 14.42
N GLN A 951 14.94 -6.99 13.59
CA GLN A 951 15.65 -5.71 13.21
C GLN A 951 14.66 -4.68 12.66
N VAL A 952 15.10 -3.44 12.42
CA VAL A 952 14.23 -2.45 11.82
C VAL A 952 14.79 -1.65 10.63
N SER A 953 14.01 -1.63 9.53
CA SER A 953 14.19 -0.76 8.35
C SER A 953 12.96 0.12 8.03
N PHE A 954 12.97 1.39 8.46
CA PHE A 954 11.90 2.40 8.22
C PHE A 954 12.10 3.14 6.88
N ARG A 955 11.13 3.13 5.95
CA ARG A 955 11.24 3.91 4.70
C ARG A 955 10.29 5.11 4.62
N VAL A 956 10.78 6.28 4.21
CA VAL A 956 9.99 7.50 3.97
C VAL A 956 8.89 7.21 2.96
N GLY A 957 7.71 7.80 3.21
CA GLY A 957 6.50 7.54 2.43
C GLY A 957 5.89 6.15 2.72
N GLN A 958 6.72 5.10 2.75
CA GLN A 958 6.36 3.81 3.33
C GLN A 958 5.93 3.98 4.80
N ARG A 959 4.96 3.19 5.23
CA ARG A 959 4.49 3.20 6.63
C ARG A 959 4.41 1.80 7.18
N TYR A 960 5.42 1.03 6.83
CA TYR A 960 5.91 -0.08 7.60
C TYR A 960 7.41 0.13 7.79
N TYR A 961 7.94 -0.50 8.81
CA TYR A 961 9.32 -0.95 8.78
C TYR A 961 9.32 -2.45 8.48
N MET A 962 10.35 -2.97 7.81
CA MET A 962 10.55 -4.42 7.94
C MET A 962 11.03 -4.64 9.36
N ALA A 963 10.21 -5.35 10.14
CA ALA A 963 10.60 -6.01 11.37
C ALA A 963 10.53 -7.53 11.23
N GLY A 964 10.70 -8.01 9.99
CA GLY A 964 10.89 -9.41 9.67
C GLY A 964 10.30 -9.83 8.34
N SER A 965 9.91 -11.10 8.29
CA SER A 965 8.69 -11.43 7.56
C SER A 965 7.50 -10.64 8.11
N GLU A 966 7.49 -10.32 9.41
CA GLU A 966 6.68 -9.22 9.94
C GLU A 966 7.17 -7.86 9.43
N GLN A 967 6.67 -7.52 8.25
CA GLN A 967 6.48 -6.16 7.81
C GLN A 967 5.59 -5.40 8.82
N ILE A 968 6.19 -4.77 9.84
CA ILE A 968 5.45 -4.08 10.89
C ILE A 968 5.05 -2.69 10.39
N SER A 969 3.75 -2.52 10.13
CA SER A 969 3.17 -1.20 9.94
C SER A 969 3.53 -0.21 11.05
N LEU A 970 4.16 0.88 10.65
CA LEU A 970 4.20 2.14 11.38
C LEU A 970 2.79 2.72 11.35
N ASP A 971 2.33 3.41 12.38
CA ASP A 971 1.10 4.21 12.25
C ASP A 971 1.33 5.48 11.41
N THR A 972 2.57 5.96 11.32
CA THR A 972 2.93 7.16 10.54
C THR A 972 4.29 7.04 9.82
N ALA A 973 4.48 7.80 8.73
CA ALA A 973 5.64 7.66 7.85
C ALA A 973 6.88 8.31 8.45
N PRO A 974 8.08 7.77 8.20
CA PRO A 974 9.28 8.60 8.16
C PRO A 974 9.07 9.73 7.14
N TYR A 975 9.55 10.93 7.41
CA TYR A 975 9.54 12.03 6.43
C TYR A 975 10.73 12.96 6.56
N ILE A 976 11.22 13.48 5.43
CA ILE A 976 12.28 14.49 5.43
C ILE A 976 11.67 15.86 5.74
N LYS A 977 12.25 16.55 6.73
CA LYS A 977 11.98 17.95 7.06
C LYS A 977 13.30 18.68 7.27
N ASP A 978 13.47 19.83 6.62
CA ASP A 978 14.67 20.67 6.68
C ASP A 978 16.00 19.88 6.48
N GLY A 979 15.96 18.88 5.60
CA GLY A 979 17.11 18.01 5.29
C GLY A 979 17.41 16.92 6.34
N ARG A 980 16.58 16.75 7.37
CA ARG A 980 16.68 15.65 8.35
C ARG A 980 15.48 14.73 8.25
N LEU A 981 15.72 13.45 8.48
CA LEU A 981 14.65 12.47 8.60
C LEU A 981 14.03 12.53 9.99
N MET A 982 12.71 12.71 10.01
CA MET A 982 11.86 12.57 11.19
C MET A 982 11.28 11.15 11.21
N VAL A 983 11.36 10.44 12.34
CA VAL A 983 10.60 9.19 12.58
C VAL A 983 9.79 9.25 13.89
N PRO A 984 8.67 8.49 13.98
CA PRO A 984 7.80 8.50 15.15
C PRO A 984 8.43 7.78 16.34
N VAL A 985 8.73 8.53 17.40
CA VAL A 985 9.47 8.13 18.61
C VAL A 985 9.02 6.78 19.16
N ALA A 986 7.72 6.54 19.33
CA ALA A 986 7.24 5.28 19.90
C ALA A 986 7.58 4.04 19.06
N HIS A 987 7.49 4.13 17.72
CA HIS A 987 7.92 3.03 16.85
C HIS A 987 9.43 2.94 16.82
N ILE A 988 10.17 4.06 16.78
CA ILE A 988 11.64 3.97 16.69
C ILE A 988 12.27 3.50 18.01
N SER A 989 11.72 3.87 19.17
CA SER A 989 12.11 3.27 20.45
C SER A 989 11.82 1.77 20.51
N ARG A 990 10.60 1.34 20.15
CA ARG A 990 10.24 -0.10 20.06
C ARG A 990 11.17 -0.86 19.12
N ALA A 991 11.43 -0.28 17.96
CA ALA A 991 12.34 -0.77 16.94
C ALA A 991 13.81 -0.86 17.37
N LEU A 992 14.18 -0.12 18.42
CA LEU A 992 15.53 -0.04 18.95
C LEU A 992 15.68 -0.79 20.29
N GLY A 993 14.74 -1.68 20.59
CA GLY A 993 14.76 -2.48 21.81
C GLY A 993 14.33 -1.77 23.08
N ILE A 994 13.83 -0.54 23.00
CA ILE A 994 13.36 0.17 24.20
C ILE A 994 11.91 -0.31 24.46
N PRO A 995 11.63 -0.96 25.61
CA PRO A 995 10.27 -1.38 25.96
C PRO A 995 9.30 -0.19 26.00
N ARG A 996 8.01 -0.42 25.80
CA ARG A 996 7.02 0.67 25.69
C ARG A 996 6.87 1.43 27.01
N GLU A 997 6.99 0.70 28.11
CA GLU A 997 7.05 1.16 29.51
C GLU A 997 8.29 2.03 29.80
N ASN A 998 9.35 1.94 29.00
CA ASN A 998 10.52 2.82 29.07
C ASN A 998 10.38 4.09 28.21
N VAL A 999 9.25 4.27 27.50
CA VAL A 999 8.93 5.46 26.70
C VAL A 999 7.74 6.18 27.35
N GLU A 1000 8.03 6.91 28.42
CA GLU A 1000 7.02 7.69 29.16
C GLU A 1000 6.67 8.99 28.40
N TRP A 1001 5.41 9.39 28.48
CA TRP A 1001 4.89 10.64 27.93
C TRP A 1001 4.10 11.40 28.98
N ASP A 1002 4.50 12.63 29.27
CA ASP A 1002 3.73 13.55 30.10
C ASP A 1002 2.97 14.57 29.23
N GLY A 1003 1.65 14.38 29.15
CA GLY A 1003 0.74 15.27 28.43
C GLY A 1003 0.45 16.62 29.11
N LEU A 1004 0.94 16.87 30.33
CA LEU A 1004 0.85 18.17 30.99
C LEU A 1004 2.05 19.09 30.71
N SER A 1005 3.22 18.52 30.41
CA SER A 1005 4.44 19.27 30.06
C SER A 1005 4.87 19.12 28.59
N GLU A 1006 4.14 18.31 27.81
CA GLU A 1006 4.49 17.90 26.45
C GLU A 1006 5.92 17.34 26.32
N THR A 1007 6.33 16.52 27.29
CA THR A 1007 7.65 15.86 27.28
C THR A 1007 7.56 14.35 27.04
N VAL A 1008 8.42 13.85 26.15
CA VAL A 1008 8.75 12.43 26.10
C VAL A 1008 9.99 12.21 26.97
N MET A 1009 9.87 11.32 27.95
CA MET A 1009 11.00 10.79 28.72
C MET A 1009 11.27 9.36 28.27
N ILE A 1010 12.50 9.07 27.87
CA ILE A 1010 12.88 7.75 27.39
C ILE A 1010 14.02 7.23 28.24
N ARG A 1011 13.77 6.14 28.96
CA ARG A 1011 14.77 5.48 29.80
C ARG A 1011 15.49 4.43 28.96
N GLY A 1012 16.61 4.87 28.40
CA GLY A 1012 17.61 4.05 27.72
C GLY A 1012 18.15 2.94 28.62
N SER A 1013 18.83 1.99 27.99
CA SER A 1013 18.83 0.62 28.50
C SER A 1013 19.77 0.38 29.67
N GLU A 1014 20.87 1.15 29.73
CA GLU A 1014 21.79 1.19 30.86
C GLU A 1014 21.37 2.22 31.94
N GLY A 1015 20.10 2.66 31.91
CA GLY A 1015 19.51 3.59 32.89
C GLY A 1015 19.52 5.07 32.47
N GLN A 1016 19.99 5.38 31.25
CA GLN A 1016 20.16 6.74 30.76
C GLN A 1016 18.81 7.41 30.42
N ALA A 1017 18.53 8.59 30.94
CA ALA A 1017 17.32 9.35 30.69
C ALA A 1017 17.50 10.37 29.55
N LEU A 1018 16.73 10.18 28.48
CA LEU A 1018 16.53 11.18 27.42
C LEU A 1018 15.24 11.95 27.67
N LEU A 1019 15.29 13.28 27.63
CA LEU A 1019 14.11 14.13 27.73
C LEU A 1019 14.02 15.09 26.54
N MET A 1020 12.88 15.09 25.84
CA MET A 1020 12.57 16.09 24.81
C MET A 1020 11.19 16.69 25.02
N THR A 1021 11.11 18.01 24.93
CA THR A 1021 9.84 18.77 24.87
C THR A 1021 9.43 18.96 23.43
N ILE A 1022 8.14 18.81 23.13
CA ILE A 1022 7.59 19.10 21.80
C ILE A 1022 7.75 20.60 21.47
N GLY A 1023 8.06 20.90 20.21
CA GLY A 1023 8.45 22.24 19.75
C GLY A 1023 9.89 22.63 20.10
N SER A 1024 10.58 21.90 20.99
CA SER A 1024 11.99 22.16 21.31
C SER A 1024 12.92 21.56 20.26
N ARG A 1025 14.01 22.29 19.99
CA ARG A 1025 15.16 21.79 19.23
C ARG A 1025 16.19 21.06 20.10
N GLN A 1026 16.05 21.11 21.42
CA GLN A 1026 17.01 20.51 22.34
C GLN A 1026 16.48 19.19 22.91
N LEU A 1027 17.30 18.17 22.77
CA LEU A 1027 17.15 16.86 23.41
C LEU A 1027 18.15 16.82 24.57
N TRP A 1028 17.65 16.61 25.78
CA TRP A 1028 18.46 16.46 26.97
C TRP A 1028 18.89 15.00 27.13
N VAL A 1029 20.14 14.80 27.51
CA VAL A 1029 20.77 13.52 27.77
C VAL A 1029 21.38 13.63 29.16
N GLU A 1030 20.70 13.07 30.17
CA GLU A 1030 20.89 13.48 31.57
C GLU A 1030 20.80 15.03 31.70
N ASP A 1031 21.80 15.66 32.33
CA ASP A 1031 21.89 17.10 32.57
C ASP A 1031 22.38 17.92 31.35
N GLU A 1032 22.82 17.31 30.24
CA GLU A 1032 23.34 18.05 29.07
C GLU A 1032 22.34 18.17 27.90
N ALA A 1033 22.24 19.36 27.31
CA ALA A 1033 21.32 19.68 26.21
C ALA A 1033 22.00 19.68 24.83
N VAL A 1034 21.45 18.90 23.88
CA VAL A 1034 21.97 18.73 22.51
C VAL A 1034 21.01 19.32 21.47
N ASP A 1035 21.48 20.23 20.59
CA ASP A 1035 20.67 20.73 19.46
C ASP A 1035 20.50 19.65 18.37
N MET A 1036 19.24 19.26 18.16
CA MET A 1036 18.82 18.27 17.17
C MET A 1036 18.85 18.80 15.73
N GLY A 1037 19.01 20.11 15.51
CA GLY A 1037 19.07 20.72 14.18
C GLY A 1037 17.70 21.01 13.57
N VAL A 1038 16.66 20.29 13.99
CA VAL A 1038 15.22 20.48 13.72
C VAL A 1038 14.49 20.25 15.06
N ALA A 1039 13.29 20.81 15.26
CA ALA A 1039 12.53 20.55 16.49
C ALA A 1039 11.96 19.14 16.54
N ALA A 1040 11.83 18.56 17.73
CA ALA A 1040 10.90 17.45 17.94
C ALA A 1040 9.47 18.01 17.87
N GLU A 1041 8.56 17.30 17.21
CA GLU A 1041 7.20 17.80 16.92
C GLU A 1041 6.16 16.68 17.00
N ILE A 1042 4.92 16.98 17.39
CA ILE A 1042 3.83 16.02 17.21
C ILE A 1042 3.31 16.16 15.79
N THR A 1043 3.66 15.18 14.97
CA THR A 1043 3.06 14.95 13.67
C THR A 1043 2.30 13.63 13.76
N ASN A 1044 1.00 13.66 13.54
CA ASN A 1044 0.18 12.43 13.47
C ASN A 1044 0.24 11.62 14.77
N ASP A 1045 0.07 12.31 15.90
CA ASP A 1045 -0.16 11.70 17.23
C ASP A 1045 1.01 10.89 17.76
N ARG A 1046 2.14 11.03 17.08
CA ARG A 1046 3.45 10.56 17.50
C ARG A 1046 4.33 11.77 17.64
N SER A 1047 4.98 11.87 18.78
CA SER A 1047 6.21 12.64 18.90
C SER A 1047 7.15 12.15 17.80
N PHE A 1048 7.53 13.03 16.89
CA PHE A 1048 8.51 12.81 15.84
C PHE A 1048 9.80 13.50 16.24
N VAL A 1049 10.92 12.84 15.96
CA VAL A 1049 12.24 13.33 16.36
C VAL A 1049 13.22 13.25 15.18
N PRO A 1050 14.16 14.20 15.02
CA PRO A 1050 15.17 14.13 13.97
C PRO A 1050 16.11 12.96 14.25
N ILE A 1051 15.99 11.90 13.46
CA ILE A 1051 16.56 10.59 13.80
C ILE A 1051 18.06 10.61 13.99
N SER A 1052 18.73 11.39 13.13
CA SER A 1052 20.16 11.66 13.16
C SER A 1052 20.73 12.21 14.47
N ARG A 1053 19.85 12.61 15.39
CA ARG A 1053 20.16 13.18 16.70
C ARG A 1053 19.52 12.40 17.84
N PHE A 1054 18.33 11.84 17.62
CA PHE A 1054 17.72 10.88 18.54
C PHE A 1054 18.55 9.59 18.66
N ALA A 1055 18.83 8.94 17.53
CA ALA A 1055 19.68 7.75 17.50
C ALA A 1055 21.07 8.10 18.05
N ALA A 1056 21.67 9.21 17.64
CA ALA A 1056 22.99 9.63 18.17
C ALA A 1056 23.00 9.91 19.69
N ALA A 1057 21.88 10.31 20.29
CA ALA A 1057 21.74 10.50 21.74
C ALA A 1057 21.48 9.18 22.50
N LEU A 1058 20.88 8.19 21.83
CA LEU A 1058 20.89 6.77 22.23
C LEU A 1058 22.21 6.05 21.82
N GLY A 1059 23.17 6.75 21.21
CA GLY A 1059 24.40 6.18 20.64
C GLY A 1059 24.24 5.31 19.38
N ILE A 1060 23.03 5.15 18.84
CA ILE A 1060 22.63 4.16 17.83
C ILE A 1060 23.12 4.51 16.41
N GLU A 1061 23.82 3.55 15.78
CA GLU A 1061 24.22 3.59 14.36
C GLU A 1061 22.98 3.42 13.45
N TYR A 1062 22.27 4.51 13.21
CA TYR A 1062 21.26 4.62 12.15
C TYR A 1062 21.92 4.86 10.78
N GLN A 1063 21.25 4.46 9.71
CA GLN A 1063 21.85 4.42 8.38
C GLN A 1063 20.82 4.79 7.30
N TRP A 1064 21.01 5.92 6.59
CA TRP A 1064 20.03 6.56 5.69
C TRP A 1064 20.25 6.25 4.20
N TYR A 1065 19.20 6.25 3.38
CA TYR A 1065 19.13 5.98 1.94
C TYR A 1065 18.40 7.07 1.18
N PRO A 1066 19.03 7.82 0.25
CA PRO A 1066 18.33 8.81 -0.57
C PRO A 1066 17.52 8.11 -1.66
N ASP A 1067 18.11 7.11 -2.31
CA ASP A 1067 17.60 6.53 -3.56
C ASP A 1067 16.42 5.58 -3.34
N ASN A 1068 16.23 5.14 -2.08
CA ASN A 1068 14.99 4.54 -1.60
C ASN A 1068 14.16 5.51 -0.75
N GLU A 1069 14.77 6.55 -0.21
CA GLU A 1069 14.28 7.29 0.95
C GLU A 1069 14.14 6.42 2.24
N THR A 1070 15.07 5.49 2.53
CA THR A 1070 14.98 4.55 3.69
C THR A 1070 15.99 4.79 4.81
N VAL A 1071 15.64 4.64 6.09
CA VAL A 1071 16.59 4.54 7.22
C VAL A 1071 16.53 3.16 7.90
N ILE A 1072 17.67 2.61 8.26
CA ILE A 1072 17.80 1.25 8.81
C ILE A 1072 18.66 1.31 10.08
N PHE A 1073 18.31 0.48 11.08
CA PHE A 1073 18.87 0.47 12.45
C PHE A 1073 19.05 -0.93 12.99
#